data_AF-A0AAT9GT50-F1
#
_entry.id   AF-A0AAT9GT50-F1
#
_cell.length_a   1.000
_cell.length_b   1.000
_cell.length_c   1.000
_cell.angle_alpha   90.00
_cell.angle_beta   90.00
_cell.angle_gamma   90.00
#
_symmetry.space_group_name_H-M   'P 1'
#
loop_
_entity.id
_entity.type
_entity.pdbx_description
1 polymer ?
#
loop_
_entity_poly.entity_id
_entity_poly.type
_entity_poly.pdbx_seq_one_letter_code
_entity_poly.pdbx_strand_id
1 'polypeptide(L)'
;MKINVNMLYDFIIYSIIFTIIYKHDPTLPIFPNLSFLTIALPLASLLINGLYPNLKTFSIGIVITLLSIIYFWPALSTAAEITGILVFLEIIGLFIFGLIPFVVELILAYALYLSPPPSSTYAVDNIPIILIFILFTAYIRGIALSRKGKLFFEIKIRVRNSPTSKHKPKSSMIRGLIKSSSSSQKSQYKKVLITGLPTQNIKVQVDSYLVDLPIGQEVSIKAQQLIFCPQEINGITYVPNIHITTSDKVRVTYSIGNPSPSNFRKCYIRFRINNYNSDWLLNVDGVVYKLQGNDTYFPLFDKMMINWKASPLGNFKFNPSGGQAFRGDYIVIDTLPTLQPVTFSQATPQQWNANLWVGKNLYGYKIVDFIGEGGNGYVLKGESGGTYYALKILKLEQTIGGTRTQASLSSFDVLFSEGENLKKLSQNPRFVEIYGIYVDRNNIKRILDGDSSIYLQFPPAIVMEFMEGGNLESLIQDRFVYSQYWYDIVKEIIKEVAEGLAYLHSSGYVHLDIKPANIFFSSKLGNSPYEVYQNVKGKVKIGDLGSAVKVGSQVTQITPAYASPDQLEALITGKGASPSMDIFSLGVTLYKMLTMSYSPIGDLLDQAFTLYANGDIQGALNLINQAKSQLPIIPPSNIPREFQETIIRATDPNPLKRITAKDILAILQ
;
A
#
# COMPACT_ATOMS: atom_id res chain seq x y z
N MET A 1 -16.38 -34.75 -17.62
CA MET A 1 -15.99 -35.54 -18.82
C MET A 1 -14.48 -35.70 -18.79
N LYS A 2 -13.94 -36.93 -18.64
CA LYS A 2 -12.48 -37.17 -18.75
C LYS A 2 -12.15 -37.41 -20.22
N ILE A 3 -11.47 -36.47 -20.87
CA ILE A 3 -10.98 -36.65 -22.24
C ILE A 3 -9.56 -37.24 -22.15
N ASN A 4 -9.34 -38.34 -22.86
CA ASN A 4 -8.09 -39.09 -22.89
C ASN A 4 -7.02 -38.32 -23.70
N VAL A 5 -5.84 -38.12 -23.12
CA VAL A 5 -4.72 -37.31 -23.67
C VAL A 5 -4.28 -37.81 -25.06
N ASN A 6 -4.50 -39.09 -25.38
CA ASN A 6 -4.19 -39.65 -26.68
C ASN A 6 -5.02 -39.02 -27.83
N MET A 7 -6.27 -38.60 -27.59
CA MET A 7 -7.07 -37.95 -28.64
C MET A 7 -6.56 -36.57 -29.05
N LEU A 8 -5.91 -35.84 -28.13
CA LEU A 8 -5.32 -34.54 -28.44
C LEU A 8 -4.03 -34.70 -29.27
N TYR A 9 -3.26 -35.76 -28.99
CA TYR A 9 -2.08 -36.11 -29.76
C TYR A 9 -2.44 -36.56 -31.18
N ASP A 10 -3.48 -37.41 -31.32
CA ASP A 10 -3.97 -37.84 -32.62
C ASP A 10 -4.48 -36.64 -33.43
N PHE A 11 -5.19 -35.70 -32.80
CA PHE A 11 -5.69 -34.49 -33.46
C PHE A 11 -4.58 -33.58 -34.03
N ILE A 12 -3.49 -33.43 -33.29
CA ILE A 12 -2.32 -32.64 -33.73
C ILE A 12 -1.61 -33.35 -34.90
N ILE A 13 -1.44 -34.67 -34.80
CA ILE A 13 -0.80 -35.47 -35.85
C ILE A 13 -1.64 -35.44 -37.15
N TYR A 14 -2.97 -35.60 -37.07
CA TYR A 14 -3.84 -35.51 -38.25
C TYR A 14 -3.84 -34.12 -38.89
N SER A 15 -3.77 -33.04 -38.08
CA SER A 15 -3.70 -31.66 -38.59
C SER A 15 -2.37 -31.38 -39.32
N ILE A 16 -1.26 -31.91 -38.81
CA ILE A 16 0.06 -31.79 -39.44
C ILE A 16 0.12 -32.61 -40.74
N ILE A 17 -0.39 -33.84 -40.73
CA ILE A 17 -0.46 -34.71 -41.92
C ILE A 17 -1.34 -34.07 -43.01
N PHE A 18 -2.49 -33.51 -42.65
CA PHE A 18 -3.38 -32.81 -43.59
C PHE A 18 -2.71 -31.59 -44.23
N THR A 19 -1.94 -30.82 -43.44
CA THR A 19 -1.18 -29.66 -43.93
C THR A 19 -0.04 -30.05 -44.86
N ILE A 20 0.61 -31.19 -44.61
CA ILE A 20 1.68 -31.72 -45.47
C ILE A 20 1.11 -32.28 -46.79
N ILE A 21 -0.03 -32.96 -46.74
CA ILE A 21 -0.70 -33.50 -47.94
C ILE A 21 -1.20 -32.36 -48.85
N TYR A 22 -1.81 -31.32 -48.27
CA TYR A 22 -2.31 -30.17 -49.04
C TYR A 22 -1.18 -29.34 -49.70
N LYS A 23 0.03 -29.36 -49.11
CA LYS A 23 1.23 -28.72 -49.67
C LYS A 23 1.77 -29.43 -50.92
N HIS A 24 1.46 -30.72 -51.11
CA HIS A 24 1.97 -31.54 -52.21
C HIS A 24 0.96 -31.81 -53.33
N ASP A 25 -0.36 -31.72 -53.10
CA ASP A 25 -1.38 -31.75 -54.14
C ASP A 25 -2.51 -30.72 -53.85
N PRO A 26 -2.47 -29.53 -54.48
CA PRO A 26 -3.44 -28.47 -54.23
C PRO A 26 -4.80 -28.68 -54.92
N THR A 27 -5.02 -29.81 -55.61
CA THR A 27 -6.29 -30.09 -56.31
C THR A 27 -7.35 -30.79 -55.46
N LEU A 28 -7.03 -31.16 -54.21
CA LEU A 28 -7.97 -31.74 -53.26
C LEU A 28 -9.00 -30.70 -52.76
N PRO A 29 -10.29 -31.05 -52.67
CA PRO A 29 -11.35 -30.09 -52.35
C PRO A 29 -11.18 -29.53 -50.92
N ILE A 30 -11.19 -28.21 -50.82
CA ILE A 30 -11.25 -27.49 -49.54
C ILE A 30 -12.62 -27.81 -48.92
N PHE A 31 -12.65 -28.55 -47.81
CA PHE A 31 -13.88 -28.64 -47.00
C PHE A 31 -14.21 -27.24 -46.48
N PRO A 32 -15.38 -26.67 -46.79
CA PRO A 32 -15.74 -25.33 -46.35
C PRO A 32 -16.24 -25.43 -44.92
N ASN A 33 -15.34 -25.25 -43.95
CA ASN A 33 -15.74 -24.98 -42.58
C ASN A 33 -14.70 -24.10 -41.87
N LEU A 34 -14.69 -22.82 -42.24
CA LEU A 34 -14.16 -21.75 -41.38
C LEU A 34 -14.80 -21.78 -39.98
N SER A 35 -15.98 -22.37 -39.86
CA SER A 35 -16.77 -22.57 -38.64
C SER A 35 -16.11 -23.48 -37.60
N PHE A 36 -15.26 -24.44 -38.01
CA PHE A 36 -14.68 -25.43 -37.08
C PHE A 36 -13.47 -24.86 -36.31
N LEU A 37 -12.64 -24.03 -36.95
CA LEU A 37 -11.50 -23.39 -36.28
C LEU A 37 -11.96 -22.27 -35.32
N THR A 38 -13.01 -21.53 -35.68
CA THR A 38 -13.60 -20.48 -34.82
C THR A 38 -14.26 -21.02 -33.55
N ILE A 39 -14.66 -22.31 -33.53
CA ILE A 39 -15.27 -22.94 -32.36
C ILE A 39 -14.25 -23.77 -31.56
N ALA A 40 -13.28 -24.40 -32.25
CA ALA A 40 -12.26 -25.23 -31.60
C ALA A 40 -11.23 -24.42 -30.79
N LEU A 41 -10.87 -23.21 -31.24
CA LEU A 41 -9.87 -22.35 -30.56
C LEU A 41 -10.36 -21.77 -29.22
N PRO A 42 -11.61 -21.28 -29.10
CA PRO A 42 -12.17 -20.87 -27.80
C PRO A 42 -12.34 -22.05 -26.84
N LEU A 43 -12.77 -23.22 -27.33
CA LEU A 43 -12.90 -24.42 -26.49
C LEU A 43 -11.55 -24.93 -25.98
N ALA A 44 -10.49 -24.91 -26.80
CA ALA A 44 -9.14 -25.26 -26.38
C ALA A 44 -8.59 -24.25 -25.34
N SER A 45 -8.88 -22.95 -25.49
CA SER A 45 -8.53 -21.91 -24.52
C SER A 45 -9.26 -22.08 -23.18
N LEU A 46 -10.55 -22.44 -23.20
CA LEU A 46 -11.35 -22.75 -22.02
C LEU A 46 -10.87 -24.02 -21.29
N LEU A 47 -10.52 -25.07 -22.04
CA LEU A 47 -10.00 -26.33 -21.49
C LEU A 47 -8.59 -26.17 -20.88
N ILE A 48 -7.72 -25.37 -21.47
CA ILE A 48 -6.35 -25.14 -20.97
C ILE A 48 -6.33 -24.18 -19.78
N ASN A 49 -7.17 -23.13 -19.78
CA ASN A 49 -7.34 -22.25 -18.60
C ASN A 49 -7.90 -22.99 -17.39
N GLY A 50 -8.70 -24.04 -17.59
CA GLY A 50 -9.17 -24.92 -16.52
C GLY A 50 -8.11 -25.88 -15.98
N LEU A 51 -7.09 -26.23 -16.77
CA LEU A 51 -6.04 -27.19 -16.38
C LEU A 51 -4.76 -26.51 -15.85
N TYR A 52 -4.44 -25.29 -16.28
CA TYR A 52 -3.23 -24.55 -15.85
C TYR A 52 -3.51 -23.05 -15.70
N PRO A 53 -4.08 -22.59 -14.57
CA PRO A 53 -4.53 -21.21 -14.38
C PRO A 53 -3.40 -20.17 -14.27
N ASN A 54 -2.13 -20.60 -14.25
CA ASN A 54 -0.97 -19.71 -14.09
C ASN A 54 -0.27 -19.32 -15.42
N LEU A 55 -0.72 -19.83 -16.58
CA LEU A 55 -0.27 -19.28 -17.86
C LEU A 55 -1.15 -18.08 -18.22
N LYS A 56 -0.58 -16.86 -18.10
CA LYS A 56 -1.24 -15.61 -18.47
C LYS A 56 -1.77 -15.71 -19.91
N THR A 57 -3.04 -15.31 -20.11
CA THR A 57 -3.72 -15.12 -21.40
C THR A 57 -2.88 -14.41 -22.47
N PHE A 58 -1.89 -13.64 -22.03
CA PHE A 58 -0.90 -12.94 -22.84
C PHE A 58 0.01 -13.86 -23.70
N SER A 59 0.37 -15.04 -23.20
CA SER A 59 1.24 -15.99 -23.94
C SER A 59 0.52 -16.65 -25.12
N ILE A 60 -0.80 -16.80 -25.02
CA ILE A 60 -1.65 -17.41 -26.05
C ILE A 60 -1.88 -16.44 -27.21
N GLY A 61 -2.12 -15.16 -26.92
CA GLY A 61 -2.23 -14.11 -27.95
C GLY A 61 -0.94 -13.92 -28.77
N ILE A 62 0.22 -14.07 -28.13
CA ILE A 62 1.53 -14.00 -28.79
C ILE A 62 1.73 -15.18 -29.75
N VAL A 63 1.38 -16.40 -29.33
CA VAL A 63 1.49 -17.59 -30.20
C VAL A 63 0.51 -17.50 -31.37
N ILE A 64 -0.72 -17.03 -31.14
CA ILE A 64 -1.71 -16.80 -32.21
C ILE A 64 -1.21 -15.74 -33.20
N THR A 65 -0.64 -14.65 -32.72
CA THR A 65 -0.12 -13.57 -33.58
C THR A 65 1.08 -14.04 -34.41
N LEU A 66 2.02 -14.78 -33.80
CA LEU A 66 3.18 -15.33 -34.50
C LEU A 66 2.79 -16.38 -35.56
N LEU A 67 1.82 -17.25 -35.24
CA LEU A 67 1.30 -18.24 -36.21
C LEU A 67 0.52 -17.57 -37.34
N SER A 68 -0.20 -16.48 -37.06
CA SER A 68 -0.89 -15.68 -38.07
C SER A 68 0.11 -15.00 -39.02
N ILE A 69 1.20 -14.44 -38.49
CA ILE A 69 2.26 -13.81 -39.28
C ILE A 69 2.98 -14.84 -40.17
N ILE A 70 3.24 -16.05 -39.65
CA ILE A 70 3.84 -17.15 -40.44
C ILE A 70 2.88 -17.63 -41.55
N TYR A 71 1.58 -17.67 -41.29
CA TYR A 71 0.56 -18.07 -42.26
C TYR A 71 0.37 -17.04 -43.39
N PHE A 72 0.46 -15.75 -43.08
CA PHE A 72 0.34 -14.66 -44.07
C PHE A 72 1.68 -14.22 -44.70
N TRP A 73 2.82 -14.80 -44.28
CA TRP A 73 4.16 -14.52 -44.79
C TRP A 73 4.30 -14.56 -46.33
N PRO A 74 3.62 -15.48 -47.06
CA PRO A 74 3.71 -15.52 -48.53
C PRO A 74 2.93 -14.42 -49.26
N ALA A 75 2.10 -13.63 -48.56
CA ALA A 75 1.22 -12.63 -49.15
C ALA A 75 1.75 -11.18 -49.06
N LEU A 76 2.92 -10.95 -48.44
CA LEU A 76 3.54 -9.63 -48.30
C LEU A 76 4.44 -9.36 -49.51
N SER A 77 4.03 -8.41 -50.37
CA SER A 77 4.65 -8.20 -51.69
C SER A 77 5.58 -6.98 -51.78
N THR A 78 5.75 -6.18 -50.71
CA THR A 78 6.62 -5.00 -50.76
C THR A 78 7.54 -4.83 -49.54
N ALA A 79 8.77 -4.37 -49.77
CA ALA A 79 9.78 -4.15 -48.73
C ALA A 79 9.38 -3.10 -47.68
N ALA A 80 8.47 -2.16 -48.02
CA ALA A 80 7.99 -1.13 -47.11
C ALA A 80 7.06 -1.68 -46.01
N GLU A 81 6.22 -2.68 -46.33
CA GLU A 81 5.30 -3.30 -45.38
C GLU A 81 6.04 -4.15 -44.34
N ILE A 82 7.08 -4.86 -44.79
CA ILE A 82 7.96 -5.64 -43.91
C ILE A 82 8.73 -4.71 -42.96
N THR A 83 9.23 -3.59 -43.46
CA THR A 83 9.97 -2.60 -42.66
C THR A 83 9.07 -1.92 -41.63
N GLY A 84 7.82 -1.60 -41.98
CA GLY A 84 6.84 -1.02 -41.05
C GLY A 84 6.47 -1.96 -39.89
N ILE A 85 6.30 -3.25 -40.16
CA ILE A 85 5.99 -4.26 -39.13
C ILE A 85 7.20 -4.47 -38.21
N LEU A 86 8.42 -4.47 -38.75
CA LEU A 86 9.64 -4.61 -37.95
C LEU A 86 9.87 -3.40 -37.02
N VAL A 87 9.63 -2.18 -37.51
CA VAL A 87 9.68 -0.96 -36.68
C VAL A 87 8.61 -1.00 -35.58
N PHE A 88 7.41 -1.50 -35.89
CA PHE A 88 6.34 -1.65 -34.90
C PHE A 88 6.69 -2.67 -33.81
N LEU A 89 7.30 -3.81 -34.18
CA LEU A 89 7.77 -4.82 -33.25
C LEU A 89 8.96 -4.34 -32.39
N GLU A 90 9.83 -3.50 -32.94
CA GLU A 90 10.98 -2.94 -32.23
C GLU A 90 10.54 -1.85 -31.22
N ILE A 91 9.56 -1.02 -31.58
CA ILE A 91 8.92 -0.06 -30.65
C ILE A 91 8.23 -0.80 -29.49
N ILE A 92 7.55 -1.91 -29.77
CA ILE A 92 6.93 -2.77 -28.76
C ILE A 92 8.01 -3.45 -27.89
N GLY A 93 9.09 -3.95 -28.50
CA GLY A 93 10.22 -4.57 -27.79
C GLY A 93 10.96 -3.60 -26.86
N LEU A 94 11.18 -2.36 -27.31
CA LEU A 94 11.79 -1.28 -26.53
C LEU A 94 10.90 -0.83 -25.36
N PHE A 95 9.58 -0.85 -25.52
CA PHE A 95 8.63 -0.50 -24.46
C PHE A 95 8.55 -1.57 -23.37
N ILE A 96 8.72 -2.85 -23.72
CA ILE A 96 8.38 -3.96 -22.82
C ILE A 96 9.59 -4.53 -22.06
N PHE A 97 10.78 -4.66 -22.67
CA PHE A 97 11.80 -5.55 -22.09
C PHE A 97 13.12 -4.94 -21.62
N GLY A 98 13.53 -3.73 -22.01
CA GLY A 98 14.72 -3.06 -21.44
C GLY A 98 16.06 -3.83 -21.48
N LEU A 99 16.09 -5.02 -22.09
CA LEU A 99 17.19 -5.96 -22.23
C LEU A 99 16.68 -7.04 -23.20
N ILE A 100 17.08 -6.94 -24.47
CA ILE A 100 17.62 -8.00 -25.34
C ILE A 100 17.76 -7.37 -26.75
N PRO A 101 18.82 -6.60 -27.02
CA PRO A 101 19.15 -6.16 -28.38
C PRO A 101 19.93 -7.24 -29.16
N PHE A 102 20.57 -8.16 -28.45
CA PHE A 102 21.56 -9.08 -29.03
C PHE A 102 20.93 -10.15 -29.94
N VAL A 103 19.70 -10.58 -29.66
CA VAL A 103 19.00 -11.61 -30.46
C VAL A 103 18.44 -11.02 -31.75
N VAL A 104 17.96 -9.77 -31.70
CA VAL A 104 17.44 -9.06 -32.88
C VAL A 104 18.59 -8.64 -33.81
N GLU A 105 19.72 -8.17 -33.26
CA GLU A 105 20.94 -7.88 -34.03
C GLU A 105 21.49 -9.14 -34.74
N LEU A 106 21.45 -10.31 -34.10
CA LEU A 106 21.86 -11.58 -34.73
C LEU A 106 20.91 -12.02 -35.85
N ILE A 107 19.60 -11.85 -35.66
CA ILE A 107 18.58 -12.20 -36.66
C ILE A 107 18.65 -11.25 -37.86
N LEU A 108 18.90 -9.96 -37.64
CA LEU A 108 19.10 -8.97 -38.71
C LEU A 108 20.39 -9.24 -39.50
N ALA A 109 21.50 -9.57 -38.83
CA ALA A 109 22.75 -9.93 -39.49
C ALA A 109 22.60 -11.23 -40.31
N TYR A 110 21.83 -12.20 -39.81
CA TYR A 110 21.55 -13.46 -40.50
C TYR A 110 20.59 -13.28 -41.69
N ALA A 111 19.58 -12.41 -41.56
CA ALA A 111 18.65 -12.07 -42.65
C ALA A 111 19.33 -11.28 -43.79
N LEU A 112 20.28 -10.40 -43.45
CA LEU A 112 21.12 -9.69 -44.42
C LEU A 112 22.12 -10.63 -45.12
N TYR A 113 22.62 -11.66 -44.42
CA TYR A 113 23.50 -12.69 -45.00
C TYR A 113 22.79 -13.63 -45.98
N LEU A 114 21.48 -13.87 -45.79
CA LEU A 114 20.66 -14.78 -46.62
C LEU A 114 19.95 -14.09 -47.80
N SER A 115 20.04 -12.77 -47.92
CA SER A 115 19.40 -12.04 -49.02
C SER A 115 20.24 -12.17 -50.31
N PRO A 116 19.64 -12.54 -51.46
CA PRO A 116 20.39 -12.62 -52.72
C PRO A 116 20.84 -11.22 -53.15
N PRO A 117 21.97 -11.09 -53.89
CA PRO A 117 22.47 -9.78 -54.29
C PRO A 117 21.41 -9.10 -55.18
N PRO A 118 21.08 -7.82 -54.93
CA PRO A 118 20.07 -7.15 -55.71
C PRO A 118 20.57 -6.95 -57.13
N SER A 119 19.83 -7.48 -58.11
CA SER A 119 19.86 -6.93 -59.45
C SER A 119 19.21 -5.53 -59.39
N SER A 120 19.94 -4.53 -59.90
CA SER A 120 19.57 -3.11 -60.05
C SER A 120 19.80 -2.16 -58.84
N THR A 121 20.88 -1.37 -58.97
CA THR A 121 21.01 0.10 -58.77
C THR A 121 20.25 0.87 -57.66
N TYR A 122 19.83 0.25 -56.56
CA TYR A 122 19.27 0.99 -55.40
C TYR A 122 20.01 0.75 -54.06
N ALA A 123 21.25 0.28 -54.11
CA ALA A 123 22.00 -0.11 -52.90
C ALA A 123 22.99 0.94 -52.35
N VAL A 124 23.16 2.10 -53.00
CA VAL A 124 24.23 3.05 -52.61
C VAL A 124 23.74 4.22 -51.75
N ASP A 125 22.45 4.53 -51.72
CA ASP A 125 21.94 5.74 -51.04
C ASP A 125 21.49 5.55 -49.58
N ASN A 126 21.47 4.32 -49.05
CA ASN A 126 20.96 4.03 -47.69
C ASN A 126 22.03 3.74 -46.63
N ILE A 127 23.31 3.61 -47.01
CA ILE A 127 24.41 3.44 -46.06
C ILE A 127 24.52 4.60 -45.04
N PRO A 128 24.30 5.88 -45.42
CA PRO A 128 24.34 6.99 -44.46
C PRO A 128 23.23 6.91 -43.41
N ILE A 129 22.04 6.42 -43.79
CA ILE A 129 20.88 6.31 -42.90
C ILE A 129 21.10 5.23 -41.85
N ILE A 130 21.69 4.10 -42.24
CA ILE A 130 22.03 3.00 -41.32
C ILE A 130 23.10 3.45 -40.31
N LEU A 131 24.11 4.21 -40.76
CA LEU A 131 25.14 4.78 -39.88
C LEU A 131 24.58 5.80 -38.88
N ILE A 132 23.65 6.65 -39.32
CA ILE A 132 22.94 7.60 -38.44
C ILE A 132 22.11 6.85 -37.40
N PHE A 133 21.45 5.75 -37.77
CA PHE A 133 20.65 4.92 -36.87
C PHE A 133 21.50 4.20 -35.80
N ILE A 134 22.68 3.71 -36.18
CA ILE A 134 23.64 3.09 -35.25
C ILE A 134 24.20 4.12 -34.27
N LEU A 135 24.51 5.33 -34.75
CA LEU A 135 25.00 6.42 -33.88
C LEU A 135 23.90 6.93 -32.93
N PHE A 136 22.65 6.98 -33.39
CA PHE A 136 21.51 7.40 -32.57
C PHE A 136 21.18 6.38 -31.47
N THR A 137 21.22 5.08 -31.81
CA THR A 137 21.03 3.99 -30.81
C THR A 137 22.17 3.92 -29.81
N ALA A 138 23.42 4.17 -30.23
CA ALA A 138 24.56 4.31 -29.31
C ALA A 138 24.43 5.51 -28.36
N TYR A 139 23.93 6.65 -28.86
CA TYR A 139 23.66 7.85 -28.06
C TYR A 139 22.59 7.61 -26.98
N ILE A 140 21.48 6.95 -27.36
CA ILE A 140 20.41 6.59 -26.41
C ILE A 140 20.89 5.54 -25.39
N ARG A 141 21.72 4.55 -25.80
CA ARG A 141 22.38 3.60 -24.89
C ARG A 141 23.26 4.32 -23.85
N GLY A 142 24.00 5.37 -24.26
CA GLY A 142 24.79 6.20 -23.35
C GLY A 142 23.95 6.93 -22.29
N ILE A 143 22.77 7.41 -22.66
CA ILE A 143 21.83 8.08 -21.75
C ILE A 143 21.14 7.08 -20.80
N ALA A 144 20.80 5.89 -21.29
CA ALA A 144 20.11 4.86 -20.50
C ALA A 144 21.04 4.21 -19.45
N LEU A 145 22.31 3.97 -19.78
CA LEU A 145 23.31 3.46 -18.84
C LEU A 145 23.71 4.48 -17.76
N SER A 146 23.57 5.78 -18.06
CA SER A 146 23.78 6.87 -17.10
C SER A 146 22.70 6.96 -16.01
N ARG A 147 21.52 6.35 -16.19
CA ARG A 147 20.37 6.51 -15.25
C ARG A 147 20.17 5.36 -14.26
N LYS A 148 21.07 4.38 -14.18
CA LYS A 148 21.01 3.28 -13.19
C LYS A 148 22.22 3.17 -12.25
N GLY A 149 23.09 4.17 -12.17
CA GLY A 149 24.18 4.19 -11.20
C GLY A 149 24.61 5.59 -10.85
N LYS A 150 24.75 5.86 -9.55
CA LYS A 150 25.48 7.02 -9.03
C LYS A 150 26.81 7.17 -9.76
N LEU A 151 26.93 8.18 -10.62
CA LEU A 151 28.21 8.77 -10.99
C LEU A 151 28.21 10.20 -10.44
N PHE A 152 29.12 10.43 -9.51
CA PHE A 152 29.52 11.76 -9.09
C PHE A 152 30.08 12.50 -10.32
N PHE A 153 29.40 13.56 -10.75
CA PHE A 153 30.09 14.62 -11.49
C PHE A 153 30.69 15.58 -10.47
N GLU A 154 31.99 15.44 -10.24
CA GLU A 154 32.83 16.48 -9.66
C GLU A 154 32.89 17.63 -10.69
N ILE A 155 32.08 18.66 -10.50
CA ILE A 155 32.20 19.89 -11.30
C ILE A 155 33.42 20.64 -10.78
N LYS A 156 34.58 20.46 -11.42
CA LYS A 156 35.71 21.39 -11.31
C LYS A 156 35.34 22.71 -11.98
N ILE A 157 34.71 23.62 -11.24
CA ILE A 157 34.57 25.01 -11.66
C ILE A 157 35.93 25.68 -11.52
N ARG A 158 36.61 25.89 -12.65
CA ARG A 158 37.75 26.79 -12.75
C ARG A 158 37.21 28.22 -12.77
N VAL A 159 37.20 28.88 -11.62
CA VAL A 159 36.85 30.31 -11.50
C VAL A 159 37.94 31.13 -12.19
N ARG A 160 37.60 31.78 -13.32
CA ARG A 160 38.29 32.96 -13.82
C ARG A 160 37.50 34.19 -13.34
N ASN A 161 38.24 35.19 -12.87
CA ASN A 161 37.78 36.38 -12.16
C ASN A 161 36.71 37.23 -12.88
N SER A 162 35.74 37.71 -12.07
CA SER A 162 35.19 39.09 -11.99
C SER A 162 34.22 39.61 -13.08
N PRO A 163 33.35 40.62 -12.82
CA PRO A 163 32.53 40.95 -11.63
C PRO A 163 31.04 41.20 -11.97
N THR A 164 30.25 41.57 -10.93
CA THR A 164 28.91 42.24 -10.92
C THR A 164 27.79 41.37 -10.31
N SER A 165 27.49 41.53 -9.01
CA SER A 165 26.51 42.45 -8.41
C SER A 165 25.03 42.12 -8.72
N LYS A 166 24.29 41.62 -7.72
CA LYS A 166 23.13 42.25 -7.06
C LYS A 166 22.02 41.25 -6.65
N HIS A 167 21.71 41.32 -5.37
CA HIS A 167 20.41 41.17 -4.70
C HIS A 167 19.80 39.80 -4.33
N LYS A 168 19.61 39.70 -3.00
CA LYS A 168 18.86 38.81 -2.09
C LYS A 168 17.42 38.42 -2.50
N PRO A 169 16.88 37.36 -1.86
CA PRO A 169 15.79 37.53 -0.88
C PRO A 169 16.07 36.79 0.45
N LYS A 170 16.14 37.50 1.59
CA LYS A 170 15.08 37.66 2.63
C LYS A 170 14.54 36.34 3.21
N SER A 171 15.16 35.89 4.30
CA SER A 171 14.60 34.97 5.27
C SER A 171 13.93 35.74 6.42
N SER A 172 12.71 35.35 6.76
CA SER A 172 12.04 35.70 8.01
C SER A 172 11.48 34.42 8.63
N MET A 173 11.58 34.34 9.96
CA MET A 173 11.16 33.24 10.85
C MET A 173 12.10 32.03 10.93
N ILE A 174 13.19 32.18 11.68
CA ILE A 174 13.38 31.47 12.97
C ILE A 174 14.08 32.46 13.92
N ARG A 175 13.32 33.29 14.64
CA ARG A 175 13.78 33.94 15.87
C ARG A 175 13.35 33.04 17.02
N GLY A 176 14.31 32.33 17.57
CA GLY A 176 14.12 31.46 18.73
C GLY A 176 15.45 30.98 19.26
N LEU A 177 16.43 31.90 19.37
CA LEU A 177 17.73 31.60 19.96
C LEU A 177 18.16 32.78 20.84
N ILE A 178 18.51 32.42 22.07
CA ILE A 178 19.47 33.09 22.96
C ILE A 178 18.88 34.24 23.79
N LYS A 179 18.29 33.86 24.94
CA LYS A 179 18.43 34.64 26.17
C LYS A 179 19.55 34.04 27.03
N SER A 180 20.52 34.90 27.30
CA SER A 180 21.39 34.95 28.49
C SER A 180 22.19 33.71 28.90
N SER A 181 23.44 33.65 28.42
CA SER A 181 24.59 33.36 29.28
C SER A 181 25.82 34.10 28.75
N SER A 182 25.93 35.37 29.13
CA SER A 182 27.17 36.13 29.00
C SER A 182 28.17 35.60 30.04
N SER A 183 29.04 34.68 29.63
CA SER A 183 30.35 34.52 30.25
C SER A 183 31.41 34.63 29.14
N SER A 184 32.18 35.70 29.23
CA SER A 184 33.29 36.00 28.32
C SER A 184 34.43 34.98 28.50
N GLN A 185 34.58 34.03 27.58
CA GLN A 185 35.82 33.25 27.45
C GLN A 185 36.71 33.89 26.38
N LYS A 186 37.72 34.65 26.82
CA LYS A 186 38.79 35.15 25.95
C LYS A 186 39.64 33.97 25.48
N SER A 187 39.80 33.81 24.17
CA SER A 187 40.78 32.89 23.57
C SER A 187 42.20 33.30 23.97
N GLN A 188 42.92 32.48 24.71
CA GLN A 188 44.30 32.73 25.15
C GLN A 188 45.29 31.93 24.27
N TYR A 189 46.43 32.53 23.93
CA TYR A 189 47.51 31.81 23.25
C TYR A 189 48.18 30.87 24.26
N LYS A 190 48.31 29.60 23.90
CA LYS A 190 49.02 28.57 24.68
C LYS A 190 50.28 28.14 23.93
N LYS A 191 51.42 28.19 24.61
CA LYS A 191 52.69 27.61 24.15
C LYS A 191 52.69 26.12 24.46
N VAL A 192 52.76 25.30 23.41
CA VAL A 192 52.69 23.84 23.51
C VAL A 192 54.01 23.25 23.05
N LEU A 193 54.61 22.38 23.88
CA LEU A 193 55.77 21.58 23.53
C LEU A 193 55.42 20.10 23.69
N ILE A 194 55.57 19.32 22.60
CA ILE A 194 55.26 17.89 22.57
C ILE A 194 56.56 17.10 22.40
N THR A 195 56.78 16.06 23.21
CA THR A 195 57.95 15.18 23.13
C THR A 195 57.55 13.71 23.37
N GLY A 196 58.47 12.77 23.09
CA GLY A 196 58.27 11.35 23.42
C GLY A 196 57.57 10.51 22.35
N LEU A 197 57.46 11.01 21.11
CA LEU A 197 56.97 10.26 19.95
C LEU A 197 58.07 10.10 18.90
N PRO A 198 58.09 8.97 18.15
CA PRO A 198 59.08 8.72 17.10
C PRO A 198 58.74 9.38 15.75
N THR A 199 57.75 10.28 15.69
CA THR A 199 57.29 10.97 14.46
C THR A 199 57.68 12.45 14.46
N GLN A 200 57.60 13.10 13.30
CA GLN A 200 57.89 14.54 13.18
C GLN A 200 56.70 15.42 13.59
N ASN A 201 55.47 14.94 13.36
CA ASN A 201 54.23 15.65 13.68
C ASN A 201 53.22 14.73 14.39
N ILE A 202 52.27 15.35 15.09
CA ILE A 202 51.10 14.69 15.70
C ILE A 202 49.83 15.50 15.43
N LYS A 203 48.72 14.81 15.18
CA LYS A 203 47.39 15.42 15.15
C LYS A 203 46.86 15.68 16.55
N VAL A 204 46.68 16.95 16.88
CA VAL A 204 46.07 17.39 18.13
C VAL A 204 44.74 18.05 17.84
N GLN A 205 43.73 17.76 18.65
CA GLN A 205 42.44 18.43 18.50
C GLN A 205 42.51 19.81 19.17
N VAL A 206 42.32 20.84 18.35
CA VAL A 206 42.26 22.24 18.71
C VAL A 206 40.83 22.71 18.49
N ASP A 207 40.12 22.95 19.58
CA ASP A 207 38.68 23.23 19.59
C ASP A 207 37.88 22.15 18.82
N SER A 208 37.38 22.46 17.61
CA SER A 208 36.58 21.56 16.77
C SER A 208 37.32 20.94 15.59
N TYR A 209 38.63 21.17 15.45
CA TYR A 209 39.43 20.72 14.30
C TYR A 209 40.69 19.96 14.73
N LEU A 210 41.23 19.13 13.83
CA LEU A 210 42.54 18.51 14.01
C LEU A 210 43.62 19.36 13.34
N VAL A 211 44.71 19.58 14.07
CA VAL A 211 45.86 20.34 13.61
C VAL A 211 47.11 19.49 13.78
N ASP A 212 47.95 19.43 12.75
CA ASP A 212 49.27 18.81 12.83
C ASP A 212 50.23 19.74 13.58
N LEU A 213 50.79 19.26 14.69
CA LEU A 213 51.77 19.99 15.49
C LEU A 213 53.14 19.28 15.44
N PRO A 214 54.23 20.05 15.27
CA PRO A 214 55.58 19.50 15.27
C PRO A 214 55.98 19.00 16.66
N ILE A 215 56.70 17.88 16.68
CA ILE A 215 57.27 17.28 17.89
C ILE A 215 58.67 17.87 18.13
N GLY A 216 59.00 18.14 19.39
CA GLY A 216 60.28 18.71 19.80
C GLY A 216 60.40 20.24 19.65
N GLN A 217 59.38 20.91 19.12
CA GLN A 217 59.33 22.37 18.95
C GLN A 217 58.22 22.99 19.79
N GLU A 218 58.47 24.20 20.31
CA GLU A 218 57.45 24.97 21.04
C GLU A 218 56.61 25.78 20.06
N VAL A 219 55.29 25.53 20.05
CA VAL A 219 54.35 26.18 19.12
C VAL A 219 53.31 26.98 19.90
N SER A 220 53.04 28.22 19.46
CA SER A 220 51.99 29.05 20.04
C SER A 220 50.66 28.82 19.33
N ILE A 221 49.67 28.32 20.05
CA ILE A 221 48.35 27.95 19.51
C ILE A 221 47.28 28.77 20.20
N LYS A 222 46.43 29.41 19.42
CA LYS A 222 45.24 30.08 19.93
C LYS A 222 44.09 29.08 19.99
N ALA A 223 43.72 28.66 21.19
CA ALA A 223 42.71 27.62 21.39
C ALA A 223 41.96 27.82 22.71
N GLN A 224 40.67 27.53 22.74
CA GLN A 224 39.92 27.44 24.00
C GLN A 224 40.17 26.07 24.65
N GLN A 225 40.19 25.01 23.83
CA GLN A 225 40.38 23.64 24.27
C GLN A 225 41.44 22.92 23.42
N LEU A 226 42.35 22.21 24.10
CA LEU A 226 43.30 21.28 23.48
C LEU A 226 43.03 19.88 24.02
N ILE A 227 42.88 18.90 23.12
CA ILE A 227 42.74 17.49 23.49
C ILE A 227 43.89 16.72 22.86
N PHE A 228 44.69 16.12 23.72
CA PHE A 228 45.78 15.22 23.34
C PHE A 228 45.29 13.79 23.50
N CYS A 229 45.18 13.08 22.38
CA CYS A 229 44.77 11.68 22.38
C CYS A 229 46.00 10.76 22.34
N PRO A 230 45.87 9.51 22.81
CA PRO A 230 46.84 8.46 22.54
C PRO A 230 47.13 8.36 21.04
N GLN A 231 48.32 7.87 20.68
CA GLN A 231 48.74 7.68 19.30
C GLN A 231 49.18 6.24 19.09
N GLU A 232 48.81 5.67 17.96
CA GLU A 232 49.28 4.35 17.54
C GLU A 232 50.23 4.53 16.36
N ILE A 233 51.50 4.18 16.55
CA ILE A 233 52.55 4.33 15.55
C ILE A 233 53.25 2.99 15.42
N ASN A 234 53.21 2.40 14.22
CA ASN A 234 53.79 1.09 13.93
C ASN A 234 53.32 -0.02 14.90
N GLY A 235 52.05 0.01 15.31
CA GLY A 235 51.46 -0.96 16.25
C GLY A 235 51.86 -0.75 17.72
N ILE A 236 52.62 0.30 18.04
CA ILE A 236 52.96 0.67 19.42
C ILE A 236 52.07 1.85 19.82
N THR A 237 51.41 1.72 20.98
CA THR A 237 50.56 2.79 21.53
C THR A 237 51.33 3.67 22.50
N TYR A 238 51.24 4.97 22.28
CA TYR A 238 51.83 6.02 23.09
C TYR A 238 50.74 6.85 23.75
N VAL A 239 50.83 7.05 25.07
CA VAL A 239 49.84 7.74 25.88
C VAL A 239 50.38 9.11 26.32
N PRO A 240 49.60 10.20 26.19
CA PRO A 240 50.04 11.53 26.60
C PRO A 240 50.02 11.71 28.11
N ASN A 241 51.12 12.22 28.65
CA ASN A 241 51.21 12.77 30.00
C ASN A 241 51.28 14.30 29.90
N ILE A 242 50.21 14.96 30.35
CA ILE A 242 50.08 16.41 30.24
C ILE A 242 50.68 17.06 31.49
N HIS A 243 51.72 17.86 31.31
CA HIS A 243 52.37 18.66 32.34
C HIS A 243 52.06 20.14 32.12
N ILE A 244 51.22 20.72 32.98
CA ILE A 244 50.92 22.15 32.95
C ILE A 244 52.00 22.87 33.74
N THR A 245 52.78 23.72 33.07
CA THR A 245 53.91 24.44 33.70
C THR A 245 53.52 25.86 34.12
N THR A 246 52.67 26.52 33.36
CA THR A 246 51.98 27.79 33.68
C THR A 246 50.62 27.80 32.99
N SER A 247 49.75 28.80 33.24
CA SER A 247 48.45 28.92 32.56
C SER A 247 48.56 28.90 31.03
N ASP A 248 49.69 29.39 30.51
CA ASP A 248 49.90 29.67 29.08
C ASP A 248 50.94 28.72 28.47
N LYS A 249 51.49 27.77 29.23
CA LYS A 249 52.50 26.81 28.75
C LYS A 249 52.18 25.37 29.15
N VAL A 250 51.94 24.55 28.14
CA VAL A 250 51.59 23.12 28.25
C VAL A 250 52.73 22.29 27.65
N ARG A 251 53.30 21.39 28.45
CA ARG A 251 54.24 20.37 27.96
C ARG A 251 53.53 19.03 27.95
N VAL A 252 53.60 18.28 26.85
CA VAL A 252 53.00 16.96 26.73
C VAL A 252 54.09 15.95 26.39
N THR A 253 54.29 14.97 27.26
CA THR A 253 55.25 13.89 27.03
C THR A 253 54.50 12.60 26.77
N TYR A 254 54.73 12.00 25.62
CA TYR A 254 54.16 10.69 25.29
C TYR A 254 55.08 9.57 25.79
N SER A 255 54.47 8.52 26.34
CA SER A 255 55.17 7.31 26.78
C SER A 255 54.43 6.07 26.31
N ILE A 256 55.15 4.97 26.07
CA ILE A 256 54.54 3.69 25.72
C ILE A 256 53.61 3.25 26.87
N GLY A 257 52.40 2.84 26.53
CA GLY A 257 51.44 2.36 27.51
C GLY A 257 50.08 2.01 26.92
N ASN A 258 49.23 1.42 27.74
CA ASN A 258 47.86 1.06 27.36
C ASN A 258 46.88 2.16 27.80
N PRO A 259 46.25 2.88 26.87
CA PRO A 259 45.31 3.93 27.23
C PRO A 259 44.02 3.34 27.79
N SER A 260 43.60 3.81 28.97
CA SER A 260 42.28 3.49 29.49
C SER A 260 41.22 4.40 28.85
N PRO A 261 40.16 3.85 28.21
CA PRO A 261 39.09 4.64 27.62
C PRO A 261 38.40 5.59 28.61
N SER A 262 38.37 5.23 29.90
CA SER A 262 37.77 6.08 30.95
C SER A 262 38.51 7.39 31.15
N ASN A 263 39.83 7.40 30.96
CA ASN A 263 40.70 8.57 31.13
C ASN A 263 40.74 9.44 29.86
N PHE A 264 40.43 8.85 28.71
CA PHE A 264 40.53 9.51 27.40
C PHE A 264 39.19 9.53 26.66
N ARG A 265 38.05 9.66 27.34
CA ARG A 265 36.71 9.52 26.73
C ARG A 265 36.51 10.33 25.45
N LYS A 266 37.06 11.55 25.38
CA LYS A 266 36.98 12.42 24.18
C LYS A 266 37.80 11.92 22.97
N CYS A 267 38.55 10.84 23.12
CA CYS A 267 39.36 10.20 22.08
C CYS A 267 38.77 8.85 21.63
N TYR A 268 37.63 8.44 22.20
CA TYR A 268 36.94 7.21 21.87
C TYR A 268 35.50 7.51 21.48
N ILE A 269 34.90 6.57 20.77
CA ILE A 269 33.45 6.46 20.61
C ILE A 269 33.02 5.26 21.43
N ARG A 270 31.97 5.41 22.23
CA ARG A 270 31.41 4.30 22.99
C ARG A 270 30.13 3.84 22.31
N PHE A 271 30.13 2.59 21.88
CA PHE A 271 28.92 1.89 21.42
C PHE A 271 28.38 1.05 22.57
N ARG A 272 27.10 1.22 22.90
CA ARG A 272 26.36 0.34 23.79
C ARG A 272 25.26 -0.38 23.04
N ILE A 273 25.18 -1.69 23.17
CA ILE A 273 24.02 -2.45 22.71
C ILE A 273 23.14 -2.83 23.91
N ASN A 274 21.87 -2.48 23.83
CA ASN A 274 20.87 -2.89 24.81
C ASN A 274 20.22 -4.21 24.37
N ASN A 275 19.91 -5.06 25.35
CA ASN A 275 19.10 -6.26 25.17
C ASN A 275 19.62 -7.23 24.07
N TYR A 276 20.94 -7.34 23.92
CA TYR A 276 21.62 -8.29 23.03
C TYR A 276 22.78 -8.96 23.77
N ASN A 277 22.83 -10.30 23.79
CA ASN A 277 23.84 -11.04 24.55
C ASN A 277 24.73 -11.92 23.65
N SER A 278 24.82 -11.61 22.36
CA SER A 278 25.56 -12.42 21.38
C SER A 278 26.61 -11.60 20.65
N ASP A 279 27.47 -12.27 19.88
CA ASP A 279 28.42 -11.61 18.99
C ASP A 279 27.68 -10.69 18.00
N TRP A 280 28.33 -9.59 17.61
CA TRP A 280 27.80 -8.67 16.61
C TRP A 280 28.92 -8.11 15.73
N LEU A 281 28.54 -7.54 14.60
CA LEU A 281 29.45 -6.95 13.62
C LEU A 281 29.32 -5.42 13.66
N LEU A 282 30.47 -4.74 13.74
CA LEU A 282 30.57 -3.30 13.56
C LEU A 282 31.45 -3.03 12.34
N ASN A 283 30.88 -2.43 11.29
CA ASN A 283 31.63 -1.89 10.18
C ASN A 283 31.96 -0.43 10.49
N VAL A 284 33.25 -0.07 10.46
CA VAL A 284 33.73 1.31 10.60
C VAL A 284 34.57 1.65 9.37
N ASP A 285 34.16 2.69 8.62
CA ASP A 285 34.82 3.14 7.39
C ASP A 285 35.18 2.00 6.41
N GLY A 286 34.36 0.95 6.35
CA GLY A 286 34.55 -0.22 5.47
C GLY A 286 35.25 -1.43 6.11
N VAL A 287 35.82 -1.28 7.31
CA VAL A 287 36.49 -2.37 8.05
C VAL A 287 35.49 -3.01 9.02
N VAL A 288 35.36 -4.34 8.99
CA VAL A 288 34.40 -5.08 9.82
C VAL A 288 35.08 -5.69 11.03
N TYR A 289 34.59 -5.36 12.21
CA TYR A 289 35.01 -5.90 13.50
C TYR A 289 33.94 -6.83 14.05
N LYS A 290 34.34 -8.00 14.54
CA LYS A 290 33.48 -8.91 15.29
C LYS A 290 33.68 -8.62 16.79
N LEU A 291 32.59 -8.24 17.47
CA LEU A 291 32.63 -7.75 18.85
C LEU A 291 31.81 -8.64 19.78
N GLN A 292 32.24 -8.72 21.04
CA GLN A 292 31.59 -9.47 22.11
C GLN A 292 31.22 -8.53 23.26
N GLY A 293 30.00 -8.65 23.77
CA GLY A 293 29.49 -7.84 24.89
C GLY A 293 28.78 -6.56 24.49
N ASN A 294 28.31 -5.84 25.51
CA ASN A 294 27.30 -4.78 25.37
C ASN A 294 27.90 -3.37 25.33
N ASP A 295 29.18 -3.19 25.66
CA ASP A 295 29.86 -1.91 25.61
C ASP A 295 31.21 -2.07 24.90
N THR A 296 31.39 -1.35 23.79
CA THR A 296 32.65 -1.32 23.03
C THR A 296 33.15 0.11 22.91
N TYR A 297 34.45 0.30 23.16
CA TYR A 297 35.14 1.57 22.94
C TYR A 297 35.97 1.48 21.66
N PHE A 298 35.70 2.37 20.70
CA PHE A 298 36.43 2.45 19.45
C PHE A 298 37.35 3.68 19.45
N PRO A 299 38.68 3.52 19.30
CA PRO A 299 39.60 4.65 19.33
C PRO A 299 39.51 5.51 18.06
N LEU A 300 39.47 6.83 18.22
CA LEU A 300 39.62 7.81 17.14
C LEU A 300 40.82 8.71 17.46
N PHE A 301 42.04 8.21 17.25
CA PHE A 301 43.26 8.93 17.62
C PHE A 301 43.68 10.01 16.60
N ASP A 302 43.39 9.80 15.33
CA ASP A 302 43.84 10.62 14.19
C ASP A 302 42.70 11.18 13.31
N LYS A 303 41.45 10.77 13.55
CA LYS A 303 40.23 11.23 12.84
C LYS A 303 39.21 11.89 13.78
N MET A 304 38.42 12.86 13.29
CA MET A 304 37.32 13.48 14.06
C MET A 304 36.00 12.71 13.99
N MET A 305 35.79 11.97 12.90
CA MET A 305 34.51 11.34 12.56
C MET A 305 34.76 10.04 11.80
N ILE A 306 33.84 9.10 11.96
CA ILE A 306 33.76 7.84 11.22
C ILE A 306 32.35 7.62 10.68
N ASN A 307 32.23 6.86 9.60
CA ASN A 307 30.97 6.22 9.24
C ASN A 307 30.93 4.82 9.85
N TRP A 308 29.81 4.46 10.46
CA TRP A 308 29.66 3.16 11.09
C TRP A 308 28.35 2.49 10.70
N LYS A 309 28.34 1.16 10.72
CA LYS A 309 27.15 0.33 10.52
C LYS A 309 27.25 -0.91 11.41
N ALA A 310 26.26 -1.13 12.27
CA ALA A 310 26.20 -2.30 13.13
C ALA A 310 25.19 -3.32 12.58
N SER A 311 25.56 -4.60 12.65
CA SER A 311 24.73 -5.72 12.21
C SER A 311 24.77 -6.84 13.27
N PRO A 312 23.63 -7.41 13.68
CA PRO A 312 23.62 -8.56 14.59
C PRO A 312 24.06 -9.84 13.87
N LEU A 313 24.64 -10.77 14.63
CA LEU A 313 24.80 -12.17 14.22
C LEU A 313 23.61 -12.98 14.78
N GLY A 314 22.43 -12.83 14.16
CA GLY A 314 21.20 -13.50 14.58
C GLY A 314 19.93 -12.84 14.06
N ASN A 315 18.76 -13.29 14.56
CA ASN A 315 17.43 -12.80 14.17
C ASN A 315 17.04 -11.52 14.94
N PHE A 316 17.91 -10.51 14.94
CA PHE A 316 17.60 -9.18 15.49
C PHE A 316 17.82 -8.06 14.46
N LYS A 317 17.19 -6.90 14.66
CA LYS A 317 17.50 -5.66 13.97
C LYS A 317 18.04 -4.67 14.98
N PHE A 318 19.10 -3.96 14.61
CA PHE A 318 19.67 -2.89 15.43
C PHE A 318 19.08 -1.54 15.03
N ASN A 319 18.76 -0.71 16.02
CA ASN A 319 18.31 0.66 15.83
C ASN A 319 19.04 1.63 16.79
N PRO A 320 19.81 2.62 16.28
CA PRO A 320 20.17 2.80 14.88
C PRO A 320 21.09 1.68 14.37
N SER A 321 20.98 1.32 13.08
CA SER A 321 21.85 0.32 12.44
C SER A 321 23.11 0.93 11.81
N GLY A 322 23.25 2.26 11.80
CA GLY A 322 24.43 2.94 11.29
C GLY A 322 24.26 4.45 11.22
N GLY A 323 25.34 5.16 10.97
CA GLY A 323 25.37 6.61 10.90
C GLY A 323 26.79 7.18 10.88
N GLN A 324 26.89 8.48 11.16
CA GLN A 324 28.16 9.15 11.42
C GLN A 324 28.34 9.31 12.93
N ALA A 325 29.57 9.16 13.41
CA ALA A 325 29.91 9.30 14.82
C ALA A 325 31.19 10.11 14.97
N PHE A 326 31.20 11.00 15.97
CA PHE A 326 32.29 11.92 16.27
C PHE A 326 33.01 11.50 17.55
N ARG A 327 34.25 11.98 17.71
CA ARG A 327 35.03 11.81 18.94
C ARG A 327 34.23 12.17 20.20
N GLY A 328 34.19 11.24 21.16
CA GLY A 328 33.49 11.42 22.43
C GLY A 328 32.01 11.02 22.42
N ASP A 329 31.46 10.63 21.26
CA ASP A 329 30.07 10.20 21.16
C ASP A 329 29.80 8.94 21.96
N TYR A 330 28.58 8.89 22.50
CA TYR A 330 28.01 7.71 23.13
C TYR A 330 26.77 7.26 22.37
N ILE A 331 26.89 6.13 21.68
CA ILE A 331 25.89 5.60 20.78
C ILE A 331 25.24 4.40 21.44
N VAL A 332 23.94 4.51 21.67
CA VAL A 332 23.11 3.40 22.17
C VAL A 332 22.38 2.79 20.98
N ILE A 333 22.51 1.47 20.85
CA ILE A 333 21.92 0.63 19.80
C ILE A 333 20.94 -0.32 20.49
N ASP A 334 19.66 -0.16 20.22
CA ASP A 334 18.64 -1.05 20.75
C ASP A 334 18.43 -2.26 19.83
N THR A 335 18.22 -3.43 20.43
CA THR A 335 17.69 -4.58 19.70
C THR A 335 16.20 -4.48 19.53
N LEU A 336 15.78 -4.53 18.28
CA LEU A 336 14.43 -4.86 17.90
C LEU A 336 14.43 -6.36 17.54
N PRO A 337 13.47 -7.17 18.03
CA PRO A 337 13.33 -8.52 17.53
C PRO A 337 13.17 -8.43 16.00
N THR A 338 13.94 -9.21 15.25
CA THR A 338 13.57 -9.45 13.86
C THR A 338 12.31 -10.26 13.97
N LEU A 339 11.17 -9.59 13.79
CA LEU A 339 9.99 -10.26 13.28
C LEU A 339 10.52 -11.06 12.10
N GLN A 340 10.60 -12.38 12.27
CA GLN A 340 10.87 -13.22 11.12
C GLN A 340 9.86 -12.74 10.08
N PRO A 341 10.30 -12.43 8.84
CA PRO A 341 9.35 -12.45 7.77
C PRO A 341 8.80 -13.87 7.84
N VAL A 342 7.62 -14.01 8.43
CA VAL A 342 6.80 -15.18 8.16
C VAL A 342 6.74 -15.12 6.65
N THR A 343 7.40 -16.07 6.00
CA THR A 343 7.22 -16.34 4.59
C THR A 343 5.77 -16.77 4.46
N PHE A 344 4.88 -15.79 4.47
CA PHE A 344 3.54 -15.92 3.97
C PHE A 344 3.74 -16.15 2.49
N SER A 345 3.86 -17.41 2.11
CA SER A 345 3.62 -17.78 0.73
C SER A 345 2.19 -17.32 0.43
N GLN A 346 2.09 -16.20 -0.29
CA GLN A 346 0.94 -15.82 -1.11
C GLN A 346 -0.29 -15.19 -0.45
N ALA A 347 -0.22 -14.59 0.74
CA ALA A 347 -1.30 -13.71 1.20
C ALA A 347 -0.96 -12.25 0.84
N THR A 348 -1.46 -11.76 -0.30
CA THR A 348 -1.51 -10.30 -0.51
C THR A 348 -2.60 -9.71 0.40
N PRO A 349 -2.52 -8.44 0.82
CA PRO A 349 -3.60 -7.80 1.59
C PRO A 349 -4.98 -7.87 0.91
N GLN A 350 -5.04 -8.11 -0.40
CA GLN A 350 -6.29 -8.30 -1.16
C GLN A 350 -6.91 -9.70 -1.01
N GLN A 351 -6.09 -10.73 -0.74
CA GLN A 351 -6.51 -12.12 -0.54
C GLN A 351 -5.95 -12.61 0.79
N TRP A 352 -6.39 -11.97 1.87
CA TRP A 352 -5.91 -12.29 3.20
C TRP A 352 -6.72 -13.44 3.82
N ASN A 353 -6.03 -14.44 4.35
CA ASN A 353 -6.67 -15.46 5.17
C ASN A 353 -6.89 -14.92 6.59
N ALA A 354 -8.11 -14.51 6.91
CA ALA A 354 -8.47 -13.95 8.21
C ALA A 354 -8.21 -14.89 9.39
N ASN A 355 -8.20 -16.22 9.18
CA ASN A 355 -7.91 -17.19 10.24
C ASN A 355 -6.49 -17.05 10.80
N LEU A 356 -5.58 -16.36 10.09
CA LEU A 356 -4.23 -16.08 10.58
C LEU A 356 -4.22 -15.19 11.83
N TRP A 357 -5.30 -14.44 12.10
CA TRP A 357 -5.43 -13.66 13.33
C TRP A 357 -5.94 -14.49 14.52
N VAL A 358 -6.57 -15.64 14.29
CA VAL A 358 -7.11 -16.47 15.36
C VAL A 358 -5.97 -16.94 16.29
N GLY A 359 -6.16 -16.77 17.59
CA GLY A 359 -5.15 -17.03 18.62
C GLY A 359 -4.15 -15.90 18.87
N LYS A 360 -4.15 -14.82 18.06
CA LYS A 360 -3.29 -13.65 18.27
C LYS A 360 -3.95 -12.62 19.19
N ASN A 361 -3.13 -11.75 19.77
CA ASN A 361 -3.60 -10.56 20.47
C ASN A 361 -3.51 -9.35 19.53
N LEU A 362 -4.64 -8.70 19.28
CA LEU A 362 -4.71 -7.45 18.53
C LEU A 362 -5.29 -6.36 19.43
N TYR A 363 -4.57 -5.24 19.59
CA TYR A 363 -5.04 -4.07 20.34
C TYR A 363 -5.55 -4.37 21.77
N GLY A 364 -5.01 -5.40 22.43
CA GLY A 364 -5.45 -5.83 23.78
C GLY A 364 -6.61 -6.83 23.79
N TYR A 365 -7.04 -7.32 22.63
CA TYR A 365 -8.08 -8.33 22.47
C TYR A 365 -7.48 -9.63 21.94
N LYS A 366 -7.73 -10.73 22.65
CA LYS A 366 -7.37 -12.07 22.18
C LYS A 366 -8.37 -12.53 21.14
N ILE A 367 -7.93 -12.74 19.90
CA ILE A 367 -8.81 -13.20 18.83
C ILE A 367 -9.12 -14.68 19.06
N VAL A 368 -10.40 -14.97 19.23
CA VAL A 368 -10.90 -16.33 19.51
C VAL A 368 -11.52 -16.97 18.28
N ASP A 369 -12.04 -16.19 17.33
CA ASP A 369 -12.72 -16.71 16.16
C ASP A 369 -12.74 -15.72 14.99
N PHE A 370 -12.99 -16.24 13.78
CA PHE A 370 -13.32 -15.46 12.59
C PHE A 370 -14.83 -15.55 12.33
N ILE A 371 -15.52 -14.41 12.34
CA ILE A 371 -16.99 -14.36 12.25
C ILE A 371 -17.44 -14.31 10.80
N GLY A 372 -16.78 -13.50 9.96
CA GLY A 372 -17.18 -13.35 8.58
C GLY A 372 -16.38 -12.30 7.81
N GLU A 373 -16.55 -12.31 6.50
CA GLU A 373 -15.90 -11.40 5.56
C GLU A 373 -16.97 -10.63 4.78
N GLY A 374 -16.79 -9.32 4.66
CA GLY A 374 -17.61 -8.44 3.84
C GLY A 374 -16.77 -7.68 2.80
N GLY A 375 -17.42 -6.83 2.00
CA GLY A 375 -16.73 -6.01 1.00
C GLY A 375 -15.63 -5.13 1.59
N ASN A 376 -15.92 -4.50 2.73
CA ASN A 376 -15.05 -3.49 3.34
C ASN A 376 -14.09 -4.03 4.42
N GLY A 377 -14.14 -5.32 4.76
CA GLY A 377 -13.34 -5.84 5.86
C GLY A 377 -13.60 -7.29 6.27
N TYR A 378 -12.80 -7.75 7.24
CA TYR A 378 -12.96 -9.01 7.96
C TYR A 378 -13.47 -8.72 9.36
N VAL A 379 -14.38 -9.54 9.89
CA VAL A 379 -14.90 -9.39 11.25
C VAL A 379 -14.41 -10.56 12.09
N LEU A 380 -13.70 -10.24 13.16
CA LEU A 380 -13.10 -11.18 14.10
C LEU A 380 -13.81 -11.09 15.45
N LYS A 381 -13.90 -12.21 16.17
CA LYS A 381 -14.34 -12.26 17.56
C LYS A 381 -13.11 -12.12 18.46
N GLY A 382 -13.08 -11.07 19.27
CA GLY A 382 -12.05 -10.82 20.28
C GLY A 382 -12.58 -11.00 21.69
N GLU A 383 -11.72 -11.40 22.62
CA GLU A 383 -12.00 -11.51 24.05
C GLU A 383 -11.06 -10.57 24.83
N SER A 384 -11.61 -9.82 25.78
CA SER A 384 -10.83 -9.09 26.77
C SER A 384 -11.59 -9.03 28.09
N GLY A 385 -10.93 -9.42 29.19
CA GLY A 385 -11.54 -9.42 30.53
C GLY A 385 -12.82 -10.27 30.63
N GLY A 386 -12.92 -11.39 29.91
CA GLY A 386 -14.10 -12.26 29.88
C GLY A 386 -15.28 -11.71 29.07
N THR A 387 -15.13 -10.57 28.40
CA THR A 387 -16.15 -9.98 27.53
C THR A 387 -15.76 -10.15 26.07
N TYR A 388 -16.74 -10.41 25.20
CA TYR A 388 -16.53 -10.53 23.76
C TYR A 388 -16.74 -9.21 23.02
N TYR A 389 -15.95 -9.02 21.98
CA TYR A 389 -15.93 -7.84 21.11
C TYR A 389 -15.88 -8.28 19.64
N ALA A 390 -16.43 -7.45 18.76
CA ALA A 390 -16.24 -7.61 17.32
C ALA A 390 -15.12 -6.67 16.86
N LEU A 391 -14.16 -7.20 16.10
CA LEU A 391 -13.07 -6.43 15.52
C LEU A 391 -13.22 -6.47 13.99
N LYS A 392 -13.61 -5.35 13.40
CA LYS A 392 -13.67 -5.19 11.95
C LYS A 392 -12.31 -4.72 11.44
N ILE A 393 -11.56 -5.63 10.84
CA ILE A 393 -10.31 -5.36 10.15
C ILE A 393 -10.61 -4.83 8.76
N LEU A 394 -10.17 -3.61 8.46
CA LEU A 394 -10.48 -2.93 7.21
C LEU A 394 -9.58 -3.44 6.08
N LYS A 395 -10.19 -3.81 4.96
CA LYS A 395 -9.46 -4.23 3.76
C LYS A 395 -8.75 -3.04 3.13
N LEU A 396 -7.53 -3.28 2.67
CA LEU A 396 -6.71 -2.32 1.95
C LEU A 396 -6.78 -2.64 0.46
N GLU A 397 -7.79 -2.09 -0.22
CA GLU A 397 -7.87 -2.23 -1.67
C GLU A 397 -6.72 -1.47 -2.35
N GLN A 398 -5.90 -2.19 -3.11
CA GLN A 398 -5.17 -1.62 -4.25
C GLN A 398 -5.96 -1.99 -5.49
N THR A 399 -6.51 -1.01 -6.20
CA THR A 399 -7.35 -1.32 -7.36
C THR A 399 -6.56 -1.27 -8.67
N ILE A 400 -6.93 -2.23 -9.50
CA ILE A 400 -6.65 -2.36 -10.92
C ILE A 400 -6.83 -0.98 -11.60
N GLY A 401 -5.80 -0.50 -12.31
CA GLY A 401 -5.86 0.75 -13.08
C GLY A 401 -5.16 1.99 -12.48
N GLY A 402 -4.48 1.88 -11.33
CA GLY A 402 -3.44 2.85 -10.91
C GLY A 402 -3.90 4.21 -10.36
N THR A 403 -5.20 4.55 -10.37
CA THR A 403 -5.70 5.88 -9.96
C THR A 403 -6.23 5.96 -8.52
N ARG A 404 -6.34 4.85 -7.78
CA ARG A 404 -7.09 4.77 -6.50
C ARG A 404 -6.26 4.74 -5.21
N THR A 405 -4.93 4.73 -5.26
CA THR A 405 -4.09 4.72 -4.04
C THR A 405 -4.37 5.93 -3.11
N GLN A 406 -4.79 7.06 -3.68
CA GLN A 406 -5.23 8.24 -2.92
C GLN A 406 -6.64 8.09 -2.32
N ALA A 407 -7.54 7.35 -2.96
CA ALA A 407 -8.93 7.16 -2.53
C ALA A 407 -9.06 6.21 -1.32
N SER A 408 -8.24 5.15 -1.27
CA SER A 408 -8.16 4.28 -0.09
C SER A 408 -7.61 5.06 1.10
N LEU A 409 -6.51 5.80 0.92
CA LEU A 409 -5.94 6.66 1.97
C LEU A 409 -6.91 7.75 2.44
N SER A 410 -7.64 8.41 1.52
CA SER A 410 -8.62 9.43 1.91
C SER A 410 -9.78 8.87 2.73
N SER A 411 -10.19 7.63 2.47
CA SER A 411 -11.23 6.96 3.25
C SER A 411 -10.75 6.68 4.69
N PHE A 412 -9.50 6.25 4.87
CA PHE A 412 -8.89 6.12 6.19
C PHE A 412 -8.66 7.46 6.87
N ASP A 413 -8.38 8.52 6.10
CA ASP A 413 -8.21 9.86 6.64
C ASP A 413 -9.50 10.41 7.23
N VAL A 414 -10.64 10.16 6.56
CA VAL A 414 -11.97 10.50 7.09
C VAL A 414 -12.27 9.69 8.34
N LEU A 415 -12.01 8.38 8.34
CA LEU A 415 -12.19 7.54 9.55
C LEU A 415 -11.31 8.01 10.71
N PHE A 416 -10.09 8.46 10.43
CA PHE A 416 -9.18 8.99 11.44
C PHE A 416 -9.66 10.35 11.97
N SER A 417 -10.08 11.27 11.10
CA SER A 417 -10.51 12.61 11.50
C SER A 417 -11.88 12.62 12.19
N GLU A 418 -12.79 11.74 11.78
CA GLU A 418 -14.16 11.63 12.32
C GLU A 418 -14.30 10.55 13.39
N GLY A 419 -13.26 9.76 13.68
CA GLY A 419 -13.36 8.59 14.54
C GLY A 419 -13.93 8.87 15.94
N GLU A 420 -13.53 9.98 16.56
CA GLU A 420 -14.08 10.41 17.87
C GLU A 420 -15.56 10.80 17.78
N ASN A 421 -16.01 11.40 16.67
CA ASN A 421 -17.41 11.73 16.47
C ASN A 421 -18.24 10.46 16.24
N LEU A 422 -17.74 9.53 15.41
CA LEU A 422 -18.39 8.24 15.17
C LEU A 422 -18.53 7.44 16.47
N LYS A 423 -17.48 7.43 17.30
CA LYS A 423 -17.52 6.83 18.63
C LYS A 423 -18.61 7.45 19.51
N LYS A 424 -18.71 8.79 19.58
CA LYS A 424 -19.77 9.46 20.34
C LYS A 424 -21.17 9.13 19.80
N LEU A 425 -21.35 9.13 18.48
CA LEU A 425 -22.62 8.77 17.86
C LEU A 425 -23.03 7.33 18.21
N SER A 426 -22.07 6.41 18.23
CA SER A 426 -22.30 5.00 18.54
C SER A 426 -22.74 4.71 19.97
N GLN A 427 -22.60 5.66 20.91
CA GLN A 427 -23.06 5.51 22.30
C GLN A 427 -24.59 5.58 22.42
N ASN A 428 -25.29 5.99 21.38
CA ASN A 428 -26.74 5.88 21.34
C ASN A 428 -27.15 4.39 21.32
N PRO A 429 -28.14 3.96 22.12
CA PRO A 429 -28.51 2.55 22.24
C PRO A 429 -29.04 1.91 20.95
N ARG A 430 -29.38 2.70 19.93
CA ARG A 430 -29.77 2.24 18.59
C ARG A 430 -28.59 1.98 17.65
N PHE A 431 -27.35 2.15 18.11
CA PHE A 431 -26.15 1.88 17.33
C PHE A 431 -25.26 0.85 18.03
N VAL A 432 -24.55 0.05 17.25
CA VAL A 432 -23.49 -0.84 17.74
C VAL A 432 -22.36 0.04 18.27
N GLU A 433 -22.04 -0.09 19.55
CA GLU A 433 -21.08 0.80 20.21
C GLU A 433 -19.66 0.58 19.68
N ILE A 434 -18.94 1.66 19.37
CA ILE A 434 -17.54 1.64 18.96
C ILE A 434 -16.67 1.94 20.17
N TYR A 435 -15.84 0.98 20.56
CA TYR A 435 -14.89 1.13 21.66
C TYR A 435 -13.57 1.77 21.23
N GLY A 436 -13.11 1.48 20.02
CA GLY A 436 -11.86 2.03 19.51
C GLY A 436 -11.72 1.95 17.99
N ILE A 437 -11.03 2.92 17.42
CA ILE A 437 -10.67 2.98 16.00
C ILE A 437 -9.15 3.06 15.93
N TYR A 438 -8.55 2.08 15.27
CA TYR A 438 -7.10 1.91 15.16
C TYR A 438 -6.69 2.09 13.71
N VAL A 439 -6.24 3.29 13.37
CA VAL A 439 -5.82 3.67 12.02
C VAL A 439 -4.51 4.44 12.13
N ASP A 440 -3.45 3.93 11.52
CA ASP A 440 -2.14 4.57 11.46
C ASP A 440 -1.68 4.70 10.01
N ARG A 441 -1.43 5.94 9.56
CA ARG A 441 -1.04 6.25 8.18
C ARG A 441 0.30 5.61 7.78
N ASN A 442 1.27 5.54 8.70
CA ASN A 442 2.56 4.94 8.42
C ASN A 442 2.45 3.42 8.27
N ASN A 443 1.64 2.78 9.11
CA ASN A 443 1.36 1.35 8.99
C ASN A 443 0.61 1.04 7.70
N ILE A 444 -0.44 1.80 7.37
CA ILE A 444 -1.18 1.65 6.12
C ILE A 444 -0.24 1.78 4.91
N LYS A 445 0.62 2.81 4.89
CA LYS A 445 1.60 2.99 3.81
C LYS A 445 2.52 1.78 3.67
N ARG A 446 3.07 1.28 4.78
CA ARG A 446 3.94 0.10 4.77
C ARG A 446 3.22 -1.16 4.28
N ILE A 447 1.96 -1.34 4.68
CA ILE A 447 1.14 -2.47 4.21
C ILE A 447 0.92 -2.37 2.71
N LEU A 448 0.58 -1.18 2.21
CA LEU A 448 0.44 -0.92 0.77
C LEU A 448 1.77 -1.08 0.01
N ASP A 449 2.90 -0.79 0.64
CA ASP A 449 4.23 -1.04 0.08
C ASP A 449 4.63 -2.54 0.11
N GLY A 450 3.76 -3.42 0.62
CA GLY A 450 3.91 -4.88 0.58
C GLY A 450 4.33 -5.54 1.90
N ASP A 451 4.39 -4.79 3.01
CA ASP A 451 4.75 -5.32 4.33
C ASP A 451 3.55 -6.03 5.00
N SER A 452 3.28 -7.26 4.58
CA SER A 452 2.22 -8.12 5.13
C SER A 452 2.38 -8.39 6.63
N SER A 453 3.59 -8.30 7.17
CA SER A 453 3.85 -8.51 8.60
C SER A 453 3.18 -7.44 9.47
N ILE A 454 3.06 -6.21 8.93
CA ILE A 454 2.37 -5.11 9.61
C ILE A 454 0.87 -5.27 9.54
N TYR A 455 0.32 -5.76 8.43
CA TYR A 455 -1.11 -6.04 8.35
C TYR A 455 -1.51 -7.14 9.33
N LEU A 456 -0.64 -8.13 9.57
CA LEU A 456 -0.91 -9.16 10.56
C LEU A 456 -0.90 -8.62 12.01
N GLN A 457 0.02 -7.70 12.34
CA GLN A 457 0.25 -7.27 13.72
C GLN A 457 -0.53 -6.00 14.11
N PHE A 458 -0.65 -5.07 13.17
CA PHE A 458 -1.25 -3.75 13.36
C PHE A 458 -2.20 -3.41 12.19
N PRO A 459 -3.19 -4.27 11.87
CA PRO A 459 -4.15 -3.99 10.81
C PRO A 459 -5.02 -2.78 11.17
N PRO A 460 -5.41 -1.92 10.21
CA PRO A 460 -6.43 -0.91 10.46
C PRO A 460 -7.73 -1.59 10.92
N ALA A 461 -8.27 -1.18 12.07
CA ALA A 461 -9.36 -1.90 12.72
C ALA A 461 -10.34 -0.98 13.45
N ILE A 462 -11.60 -1.43 13.54
CA ILE A 462 -12.63 -0.84 14.40
C ILE A 462 -13.04 -1.92 15.41
N VAL A 463 -12.91 -1.62 16.69
CA VAL A 463 -13.36 -2.48 17.79
C VAL A 463 -14.73 -2.01 18.25
N MET A 464 -15.69 -2.93 18.28
CA MET A 464 -17.09 -2.64 18.56
C MET A 464 -17.73 -3.70 19.44
N GLU A 465 -18.92 -3.40 19.93
CA GLU A 465 -19.81 -4.33 20.63
C GLU A 465 -20.02 -5.61 19.82
N PHE A 466 -19.93 -6.76 20.50
CA PHE A 466 -20.24 -8.05 19.89
C PHE A 466 -21.74 -8.29 19.92
N MET A 467 -22.36 -8.39 18.74
CA MET A 467 -23.80 -8.56 18.59
C MET A 467 -24.18 -10.05 18.60
N GLU A 468 -24.44 -10.59 19.79
CA GLU A 468 -24.66 -12.04 19.98
C GLU A 468 -25.90 -12.58 19.27
N GLY A 469 -26.89 -11.72 19.00
CA GLY A 469 -28.14 -12.10 18.35
C GLY A 469 -28.06 -12.20 16.83
N GLY A 470 -26.91 -11.92 16.23
CA GLY A 470 -26.74 -11.90 14.78
C GLY A 470 -27.38 -10.66 14.13
N ASN A 471 -27.76 -10.78 12.86
CA ASN A 471 -28.31 -9.68 12.07
C ASN A 471 -29.65 -10.03 11.41
N LEU A 472 -30.32 -9.00 10.89
CA LEU A 472 -31.61 -9.12 10.24
C LEU A 472 -31.55 -9.94 8.95
N GLU A 473 -30.43 -9.94 8.23
CA GLU A 473 -30.26 -10.79 7.02
C GLU A 473 -30.41 -12.29 7.37
N SER A 474 -29.86 -12.74 8.50
CA SER A 474 -30.08 -14.12 8.96
C SER A 474 -31.53 -14.36 9.40
N LEU A 475 -32.16 -13.38 10.06
CA LEU A 475 -33.54 -13.52 10.53
C LEU A 475 -34.56 -13.65 9.39
N ILE A 476 -34.40 -12.88 8.30
CA ILE A 476 -35.32 -12.96 7.14
C ILE A 476 -35.16 -14.24 6.32
N GLN A 477 -34.09 -15.02 6.54
CA GLN A 477 -33.88 -16.33 5.90
C GLN A 477 -34.50 -17.48 6.72
N ASP A 478 -34.95 -17.22 7.95
CA ASP A 478 -35.59 -18.21 8.81
C ASP A 478 -37.05 -18.46 8.39
N ARG A 479 -37.61 -19.61 8.78
CA ARG A 479 -39.03 -19.94 8.61
C ARG A 479 -39.97 -19.06 9.42
N PHE A 480 -39.45 -18.25 10.34
CA PHE A 480 -40.24 -17.31 11.15
C PHE A 480 -41.00 -16.26 10.33
N VAL A 481 -40.55 -15.99 9.11
CA VAL A 481 -41.20 -15.05 8.18
C VAL A 481 -42.64 -15.43 7.81
N TYR A 482 -43.02 -16.71 7.96
CA TYR A 482 -44.38 -17.20 7.71
C TYR A 482 -45.28 -17.19 8.95
N SER A 483 -44.77 -16.70 10.08
CA SER A 483 -45.53 -16.68 11.32
C SER A 483 -46.54 -15.53 11.38
N GLN A 484 -47.60 -15.71 12.16
CA GLN A 484 -48.56 -14.64 12.44
C GLN A 484 -47.96 -13.41 13.14
N TYR A 485 -46.79 -13.57 13.80
CA TYR A 485 -46.10 -12.49 14.51
C TYR A 485 -45.16 -11.68 13.61
N TRP A 486 -44.98 -12.09 12.34
CA TRP A 486 -43.96 -11.50 11.48
C TRP A 486 -44.15 -10.00 11.29
N TYR A 487 -45.37 -9.54 11.01
CA TYR A 487 -45.64 -8.12 10.82
C TYR A 487 -45.35 -7.28 12.08
N ASP A 488 -45.62 -7.81 13.27
CA ASP A 488 -45.30 -7.11 14.52
C ASP A 488 -43.79 -7.05 14.76
N ILE A 489 -43.07 -8.13 14.44
CA ILE A 489 -41.59 -8.16 14.45
C ILE A 489 -41.03 -7.12 13.48
N VAL A 490 -41.53 -7.07 12.24
CA VAL A 490 -41.12 -6.07 11.23
C VAL A 490 -41.38 -4.66 11.74
N LYS A 491 -42.57 -4.40 12.29
CA LYS A 491 -42.95 -3.10 12.84
C LYS A 491 -41.97 -2.63 13.90
N GLU A 492 -41.66 -3.48 14.87
CA GLU A 492 -40.75 -3.13 15.96
C GLU A 492 -39.33 -2.84 15.45
N ILE A 493 -38.81 -3.68 14.54
CA ILE A 493 -37.48 -3.48 13.96
C ILE A 493 -37.38 -2.15 13.20
N ILE A 494 -38.35 -1.83 12.35
CA ILE A 494 -38.34 -0.60 11.57
C ILE A 494 -38.46 0.62 12.48
N LYS A 495 -39.25 0.55 13.56
CA LYS A 495 -39.33 1.64 14.55
C LYS A 495 -37.98 1.90 15.19
N GLU A 496 -37.30 0.87 15.71
CA GLU A 496 -36.00 1.08 16.37
C GLU A 496 -34.92 1.60 15.40
N VAL A 497 -34.94 1.14 14.14
CA VAL A 497 -34.04 1.66 13.10
C VAL A 497 -34.38 3.12 12.75
N ALA A 498 -35.66 3.47 12.64
CA ALA A 498 -36.09 4.84 12.38
C ALA A 498 -35.75 5.78 13.56
N GLU A 499 -35.82 5.32 14.81
CA GLU A 499 -35.32 6.05 15.99
C GLU A 499 -33.82 6.34 15.87
N GLY A 500 -33.02 5.33 15.51
CA GLY A 500 -31.58 5.48 15.30
C GLY A 500 -31.25 6.47 14.17
N LEU A 501 -31.94 6.37 13.03
CA LEU A 501 -31.75 7.28 11.91
C LEU A 501 -32.18 8.71 12.26
N ALA A 502 -33.29 8.90 12.96
CA ALA A 502 -33.73 10.23 13.39
C ALA A 502 -32.67 10.91 14.28
N TYR A 503 -32.06 10.15 15.19
CA TYR A 503 -30.93 10.63 16.00
C TYR A 503 -29.72 10.99 15.13
N LEU A 504 -29.28 10.10 14.24
CA LEU A 504 -28.11 10.31 13.39
C LEU A 504 -28.28 11.53 12.46
N HIS A 505 -29.44 11.65 11.81
CA HIS A 505 -29.78 12.76 10.93
C HIS A 505 -29.82 14.09 11.68
N SER A 506 -30.39 14.11 12.90
CA SER A 506 -30.39 15.30 13.75
C SER A 506 -28.98 15.71 14.22
N SER A 507 -28.05 14.77 14.25
CA SER A 507 -26.64 15.00 14.57
C SER A 507 -25.81 15.44 13.35
N GLY A 508 -26.43 15.57 12.17
CA GLY A 508 -25.77 16.05 10.95
C GLY A 508 -25.02 14.97 10.16
N TYR A 509 -25.35 13.69 10.36
CA TYR A 509 -24.73 12.56 9.65
C TYR A 509 -25.75 11.78 8.83
N VAL A 510 -25.24 11.06 7.83
CA VAL A 510 -25.96 10.12 6.95
C VAL A 510 -25.23 8.79 7.01
N HIS A 511 -25.96 7.67 7.14
CA HIS A 511 -25.39 6.35 7.31
C HIS A 511 -24.86 5.73 6.00
N LEU A 512 -25.63 5.87 4.90
CA LEU A 512 -25.33 5.39 3.55
C LEU A 512 -25.27 3.87 3.31
N ASP A 513 -25.51 3.04 4.32
CA ASP A 513 -25.43 1.57 4.19
C ASP A 513 -26.47 0.84 5.07
N ILE A 514 -27.69 1.37 5.13
CA ILE A 514 -28.82 0.70 5.78
C ILE A 514 -29.27 -0.49 4.93
N LYS A 515 -29.17 -1.68 5.51
CA LYS A 515 -29.57 -2.96 4.90
C LYS A 515 -29.69 -4.04 6.00
N PRO A 516 -30.37 -5.18 5.73
CA PRO A 516 -30.52 -6.25 6.71
C PRO A 516 -29.20 -6.74 7.34
N ALA A 517 -28.11 -6.80 6.57
CA ALA A 517 -26.81 -7.24 7.08
C ALA A 517 -26.18 -6.27 8.12
N ASN A 518 -26.63 -5.02 8.17
CA ASN A 518 -26.16 -3.98 9.10
C ASN A 518 -27.18 -3.63 10.19
N ILE A 519 -28.27 -4.38 10.31
CA ILE A 519 -29.22 -4.27 11.42
C ILE A 519 -29.01 -5.49 12.30
N PHE A 520 -28.54 -5.26 13.52
CA PHE A 520 -28.08 -6.28 14.46
C PHE A 520 -28.97 -6.42 15.69
N PHE A 521 -28.85 -7.56 16.37
CA PHE A 521 -29.53 -7.81 17.64
C PHE A 521 -28.52 -8.02 18.76
N SER A 522 -28.66 -7.26 19.86
CA SER A 522 -27.70 -7.25 20.97
C SER A 522 -27.61 -8.59 21.71
N SER A 523 -28.67 -9.39 21.67
CA SER A 523 -28.70 -10.76 22.20
C SER A 523 -29.63 -11.62 21.37
N LYS A 524 -29.55 -12.94 21.57
CA LYS A 524 -30.43 -13.92 20.92
C LYS A 524 -31.91 -13.57 21.15
N LEU A 525 -32.70 -13.71 20.09
CA LEU A 525 -34.14 -13.40 20.11
C LEU A 525 -35.01 -14.59 20.54
N GLY A 526 -34.48 -15.82 20.47
CA GLY A 526 -35.21 -17.05 20.78
C GLY A 526 -35.26 -18.00 19.59
N ASN A 527 -35.88 -19.15 19.79
CA ASN A 527 -35.95 -20.25 18.81
C ASN A 527 -37.37 -20.45 18.25
N SER A 528 -38.32 -19.60 18.62
CA SER A 528 -39.68 -19.61 18.07
C SER A 528 -40.12 -18.21 17.67
N PRO A 529 -41.06 -18.07 16.71
CA PRO A 529 -41.56 -16.75 16.31
C PRO A 529 -42.14 -15.91 17.45
N TYR A 530 -42.80 -16.56 18.42
CA TYR A 530 -43.36 -15.88 19.59
C TYR A 530 -42.25 -15.34 20.50
N GLU A 531 -41.20 -16.12 20.75
CA GLU A 531 -40.04 -15.64 21.52
C GLU A 531 -39.37 -14.47 20.82
N VAL A 532 -39.17 -14.56 19.50
CA VAL A 532 -38.59 -13.47 18.71
C VAL A 532 -39.42 -12.20 18.86
N TYR A 533 -40.74 -12.29 18.69
CA TYR A 533 -41.65 -11.17 18.87
C TYR A 533 -41.54 -10.53 20.28
N GLN A 534 -41.51 -11.34 21.33
CA GLN A 534 -41.40 -10.84 22.71
C GLN A 534 -40.03 -10.20 23.00
N ASN A 535 -38.98 -10.70 22.35
CA ASN A 535 -37.60 -10.32 22.68
C ASN A 535 -36.99 -9.28 21.75
N VAL A 536 -37.55 -9.00 20.58
CA VAL A 536 -36.93 -8.10 19.58
C VAL A 536 -36.88 -6.65 20.07
N LYS A 537 -37.88 -6.22 20.84
CA LYS A 537 -37.96 -4.88 21.40
C LYS A 537 -36.77 -4.56 22.30
N GLY A 538 -36.16 -3.40 22.09
CA GLY A 538 -35.01 -2.91 22.84
C GLY A 538 -33.68 -3.56 22.44
N LYS A 539 -33.65 -4.44 21.43
CA LYS A 539 -32.45 -5.19 21.04
C LYS A 539 -31.90 -4.81 19.68
N VAL A 540 -32.60 -3.99 18.90
CA VAL A 540 -32.19 -3.64 17.52
C VAL A 540 -31.16 -2.53 17.56
N LYS A 541 -30.04 -2.75 16.86
CA LYS A 541 -28.97 -1.77 16.70
C LYS A 541 -28.49 -1.69 15.26
N ILE A 542 -28.23 -0.47 14.80
CA ILE A 542 -27.63 -0.18 13.51
C ILE A 542 -26.10 -0.30 13.63
N GLY A 543 -25.50 -1.12 12.79
CA GLY A 543 -24.04 -1.30 12.70
C GLY A 543 -23.44 -0.63 11.48
N ASP A 544 -22.11 -0.68 11.37
CA ASP A 544 -21.32 -0.15 10.25
C ASP A 544 -21.34 1.39 10.06
N LEU A 545 -21.23 2.12 11.17
CA LEU A 545 -20.99 3.58 11.17
C LEU A 545 -19.68 4.00 10.46
N GLY A 546 -18.83 3.05 10.03
CA GLY A 546 -17.64 3.35 9.24
C GLY A 546 -17.95 3.91 7.85
N SER A 547 -19.17 3.69 7.34
CA SER A 547 -19.66 4.30 6.10
C SER A 547 -20.36 5.65 6.31
N ALA A 548 -20.61 6.03 7.57
CA ALA A 548 -21.33 7.26 7.87
C ALA A 548 -20.48 8.50 7.60
N VAL A 549 -21.11 9.52 7.02
CA VAL A 549 -20.47 10.79 6.68
C VAL A 549 -21.35 11.96 7.10
N LYS A 550 -20.75 13.14 7.25
CA LYS A 550 -21.51 14.38 7.44
C LYS A 550 -22.42 14.64 6.24
N VAL A 551 -23.59 15.24 6.49
CA VAL A 551 -24.48 15.72 5.44
C VAL A 551 -23.71 16.64 4.50
N GLY A 552 -23.85 16.43 3.19
CA GLY A 552 -23.13 17.17 2.16
C GLY A 552 -21.75 16.62 1.79
N SER A 553 -21.18 15.69 2.56
CA SER A 553 -19.92 15.03 2.21
C SER A 553 -20.07 14.10 1.01
N GLN A 554 -18.97 13.84 0.31
CA GLN A 554 -18.95 12.96 -0.85
C GLN A 554 -19.32 11.52 -0.49
N VAL A 555 -20.17 10.89 -1.30
CA VAL A 555 -20.44 9.45 -1.24
C VAL A 555 -19.29 8.69 -1.89
N THR A 556 -18.69 7.75 -1.17
CA THR A 556 -17.51 6.99 -1.62
C THR A 556 -17.77 5.49 -1.83
N GLN A 557 -18.83 4.96 -1.23
CA GLN A 557 -19.19 3.54 -1.26
C GLN A 557 -20.70 3.39 -1.34
N ILE A 558 -21.16 2.32 -2.00
CA ILE A 558 -22.58 1.98 -2.10
C ILE A 558 -22.77 0.46 -2.04
N THR A 559 -23.94 0.03 -1.58
CA THR A 559 -24.46 -1.33 -1.80
C THR A 559 -25.64 -1.24 -2.78
N PRO A 560 -25.48 -1.53 -4.09
CA PRO A 560 -26.46 -1.18 -5.11
C PRO A 560 -27.88 -1.72 -4.86
N ALA A 561 -28.00 -2.93 -4.28
CA ALA A 561 -29.29 -3.56 -4.01
C ALA A 561 -30.19 -2.79 -3.00
N TYR A 562 -29.62 -1.91 -2.18
CA TYR A 562 -30.31 -1.14 -1.14
C TYR A 562 -30.12 0.38 -1.27
N ALA A 563 -29.11 0.82 -2.01
CA ALA A 563 -28.81 2.24 -2.20
C ALA A 563 -29.90 2.94 -3.02
N SER A 564 -30.05 4.24 -2.80
CA SER A 564 -30.96 5.06 -3.61
C SER A 564 -30.36 5.41 -4.99
N PRO A 565 -31.18 5.61 -6.04
CA PRO A 565 -30.66 6.07 -7.33
C PRO A 565 -29.88 7.39 -7.24
N ASP A 566 -30.32 8.30 -6.36
CA ASP A 566 -29.63 9.57 -6.08
C ASP A 566 -28.32 9.40 -5.30
N GLN A 567 -28.16 8.33 -4.51
CA GLN A 567 -26.87 8.00 -3.89
C GLN A 567 -25.85 7.50 -4.92
N LEU A 568 -26.26 6.66 -5.87
CA LEU A 568 -25.37 6.23 -6.96
C LEU A 568 -25.04 7.40 -7.90
N GLU A 569 -26.02 8.27 -8.19
CA GLU A 569 -25.77 9.51 -8.93
C GLU A 569 -24.79 10.42 -8.17
N ALA A 570 -24.91 10.53 -6.85
CA ALA A 570 -24.00 11.31 -6.02
C ALA A 570 -22.58 10.77 -6.04
N LEU A 571 -22.41 9.44 -6.03
CA LEU A 571 -21.10 8.79 -6.21
C LEU A 571 -20.45 9.18 -7.55
N ILE A 572 -21.23 9.28 -8.63
CA ILE A 572 -20.74 9.63 -9.98
C ILE A 572 -20.45 11.14 -10.10
N THR A 573 -21.36 11.97 -9.60
CA THR A 573 -21.35 13.42 -9.85
C THR A 573 -20.63 14.23 -8.77
N GLY A 574 -20.27 13.60 -7.65
CA GLY A 574 -19.70 14.27 -6.49
C GLY A 574 -20.70 15.09 -5.69
N LYS A 575 -22.02 14.87 -5.89
CA LYS A 575 -23.05 15.47 -5.03
C LYS A 575 -22.90 14.95 -3.59
N GLY A 576 -23.30 15.78 -2.64
CA GLY A 576 -23.21 15.45 -1.22
C GLY A 576 -24.24 14.42 -0.76
N ALA A 577 -23.90 13.67 0.28
CA ALA A 577 -24.78 12.75 0.98
C ALA A 577 -25.97 13.49 1.62
N SER A 578 -27.15 12.86 1.58
CA SER A 578 -28.40 13.41 2.11
C SER A 578 -29.14 12.38 3.00
N PRO A 579 -29.79 12.80 4.10
CA PRO A 579 -30.63 11.93 4.92
C PRO A 579 -31.70 11.14 4.13
N SER A 580 -32.20 11.73 3.03
CA SER A 580 -33.18 11.09 2.13
C SER A 580 -32.68 9.79 1.49
N MET A 581 -31.37 9.57 1.45
CA MET A 581 -30.75 8.33 0.96
C MET A 581 -30.96 7.19 1.95
N ASP A 582 -30.77 7.44 3.26
CA ASP A 582 -31.01 6.44 4.31
C ASP A 582 -32.49 6.06 4.40
N ILE A 583 -33.39 7.03 4.22
CA ILE A 583 -34.84 6.79 4.21
C ILE A 583 -35.21 5.83 3.08
N PHE A 584 -34.67 6.05 1.88
CA PHE A 584 -34.89 5.16 0.76
C PHE A 584 -34.40 3.74 1.08
N SER A 585 -33.19 3.61 1.61
CA SER A 585 -32.62 2.32 1.99
C SER A 585 -33.41 1.61 3.09
N LEU A 586 -34.00 2.34 4.05
CA LEU A 586 -34.92 1.78 5.03
C LEU A 586 -36.23 1.31 4.38
N GLY A 587 -36.77 2.05 3.41
CA GLY A 587 -37.93 1.64 2.62
C GLY A 587 -37.68 0.36 1.81
N VAL A 588 -36.52 0.24 1.18
CA VAL A 588 -36.10 -0.99 0.47
C VAL A 588 -35.88 -2.15 1.45
N THR A 589 -35.29 -1.88 2.62
CA THR A 589 -35.13 -2.88 3.68
C THR A 589 -36.50 -3.40 4.16
N LEU A 590 -37.46 -2.52 4.38
CA LEU A 590 -38.84 -2.88 4.72
C LEU A 590 -39.50 -3.72 3.60
N TYR A 591 -39.35 -3.32 2.34
CA TYR A 591 -39.83 -4.11 1.20
C TYR A 591 -39.23 -5.53 1.21
N LYS A 592 -37.92 -5.66 1.44
CA LYS A 592 -37.23 -6.95 1.52
C LYS A 592 -37.77 -7.81 2.67
N MET A 593 -38.01 -7.22 3.84
CA MET A 593 -38.59 -7.91 5.01
C MET A 593 -40.04 -8.37 4.79
N LEU A 594 -40.79 -7.77 3.87
CA LEU A 594 -42.19 -8.13 3.66
C LEU A 594 -42.40 -9.06 2.46
N THR A 595 -41.50 -9.01 1.48
CA THR A 595 -41.63 -9.77 0.22
C THR A 595 -40.61 -10.87 0.05
N MET A 596 -39.58 -10.90 0.91
CA MET A 596 -38.37 -11.74 0.76
C MET A 596 -37.61 -11.52 -0.56
N SER A 597 -38.02 -10.53 -1.36
CA SER A 597 -37.51 -10.26 -2.70
C SER A 597 -36.68 -8.99 -2.70
N TYR A 598 -35.71 -8.89 -3.61
CA TYR A 598 -35.01 -7.63 -3.85
C TYR A 598 -35.97 -6.60 -4.44
N SER A 599 -35.64 -5.31 -4.28
CA SER A 599 -36.47 -4.26 -4.87
C SER A 599 -36.52 -4.40 -6.40
N PRO A 600 -37.62 -3.98 -7.04
CA PRO A 600 -37.75 -4.06 -8.50
C PRO A 600 -36.65 -3.33 -9.28
N ILE A 601 -35.98 -2.35 -8.64
CA ILE A 601 -34.93 -1.55 -9.27
C ILE A 601 -33.51 -2.02 -8.89
N GLY A 602 -33.37 -3.03 -8.02
CA GLY A 602 -32.08 -3.46 -7.49
C GLY A 602 -31.10 -3.88 -8.59
N ASP A 603 -31.56 -4.69 -9.54
CA ASP A 603 -30.76 -5.17 -10.67
C ASP A 603 -30.31 -4.03 -11.60
N LEU A 604 -31.14 -3.00 -11.77
CA LEU A 604 -30.77 -1.82 -12.56
C LEU A 604 -29.65 -1.02 -11.90
N LEU A 605 -29.72 -0.85 -10.57
CA LEU A 605 -28.68 -0.14 -9.82
C LEU A 605 -27.37 -0.94 -9.75
N ASP A 606 -27.44 -2.26 -9.66
CA ASP A 606 -26.25 -3.13 -9.71
C ASP A 606 -25.55 -3.07 -11.08
N GLN A 607 -26.32 -3.14 -12.16
CA GLN A 607 -25.80 -2.93 -13.51
C GLN A 607 -25.22 -1.52 -13.70
N ALA A 608 -25.90 -0.48 -13.20
CA ALA A 608 -25.41 0.89 -13.26
C ALA A 608 -24.09 1.06 -12.50
N PHE A 609 -23.96 0.45 -11.32
CA PHE A 609 -22.73 0.45 -10.55
C PHE A 609 -21.60 -0.27 -11.29
N THR A 610 -21.90 -1.40 -11.94
CA THR A 610 -20.94 -2.14 -12.78
C THR A 610 -20.45 -1.31 -13.97
N LEU A 611 -21.36 -0.61 -14.68
CA LEU A 611 -20.99 0.30 -15.77
C LEU A 611 -20.09 1.43 -15.28
N TYR A 612 -20.45 2.06 -14.15
CA TYR A 612 -19.63 3.09 -13.53
C TYR A 612 -18.23 2.56 -13.15
N ALA A 613 -18.15 1.37 -12.54
CA ALA A 613 -16.89 0.74 -12.16
C ALA A 613 -15.98 0.45 -13.37
N ASN A 614 -16.58 0.18 -14.54
CA ASN A 614 -15.89 -0.04 -15.81
C ASN A 614 -15.58 1.26 -16.59
N GLY A 615 -15.94 2.43 -16.04
CA GLY A 615 -15.70 3.74 -16.65
C GLY A 615 -16.79 4.22 -17.62
N ASP A 616 -17.89 3.46 -17.81
CA ASP A 616 -19.04 3.90 -18.60
C ASP A 616 -20.01 4.74 -17.76
N ILE A 617 -19.65 6.01 -17.62
CA ILE A 617 -20.43 6.99 -16.84
C ILE A 617 -21.81 7.22 -17.48
N GLN A 618 -21.89 7.33 -18.81
CA GLN A 618 -23.16 7.65 -19.48
C GLN A 618 -24.14 6.48 -19.41
N GLY A 619 -23.66 5.25 -19.61
CA GLY A 619 -24.47 4.05 -19.44
C GLY A 619 -24.99 3.92 -18.01
N ALA A 620 -24.14 4.18 -17.01
CA ALA A 620 -24.56 4.19 -15.61
C ALA A 620 -25.68 5.22 -15.34
N LEU A 621 -25.52 6.47 -15.82
CA LEU A 621 -26.53 7.51 -15.66
C LEU A 621 -27.86 7.16 -16.36
N ASN A 622 -27.81 6.51 -17.52
CA ASN A 622 -29.02 6.06 -18.22
C ASN A 622 -29.80 5.02 -17.39
N LEU A 623 -29.11 4.02 -16.83
CA LEU A 623 -29.73 3.02 -15.96
C LEU A 623 -30.27 3.63 -14.65
N ILE A 624 -29.57 4.61 -14.08
CA ILE A 624 -30.06 5.36 -12.91
C ILE A 624 -31.37 6.08 -13.22
N ASN A 625 -31.46 6.75 -14.39
CA ASN A 625 -32.68 7.42 -14.82
C ASN A 625 -33.82 6.42 -15.09
N GLN A 626 -33.50 5.26 -15.66
CA GLN A 626 -34.46 4.17 -15.81
C GLN A 626 -34.97 3.68 -14.46
N ALA A 627 -34.10 3.47 -13.47
CA ALA A 627 -34.49 3.09 -12.12
C ALA A 627 -35.41 4.14 -11.47
N LYS A 628 -35.11 5.43 -11.61
CA LYS A 628 -35.96 6.52 -11.11
C LYS A 628 -37.35 6.53 -11.75
N SER A 629 -37.48 6.12 -13.00
CA SER A 629 -38.79 6.03 -13.70
C SER A 629 -39.71 4.93 -13.14
N GLN A 630 -39.15 4.00 -12.36
CA GLN A 630 -39.89 2.90 -11.72
C GLN A 630 -40.22 3.18 -10.25
N LEU A 631 -39.93 4.40 -9.76
CA LEU A 631 -40.25 4.84 -8.41
C LEU A 631 -41.59 5.62 -8.37
N PRO A 632 -42.35 5.56 -7.27
CA PRO A 632 -42.04 4.83 -6.03
C PRO A 632 -42.23 3.32 -6.14
N ILE A 633 -41.61 2.56 -5.24
CA ILE A 633 -41.80 1.12 -5.18
C ILE A 633 -43.23 0.83 -4.70
N ILE A 634 -43.99 0.08 -5.48
CA ILE A 634 -45.35 -0.35 -5.14
C ILE A 634 -45.30 -1.77 -4.56
N PRO A 635 -45.50 -1.96 -3.24
CA PRO A 635 -45.53 -3.28 -2.64
C PRO A 635 -46.81 -4.06 -2.98
N PRO A 636 -46.80 -5.40 -2.88
CA PRO A 636 -47.99 -6.24 -3.00
C PRO A 636 -49.17 -5.78 -2.12
N SER A 637 -50.40 -5.88 -2.64
CA SER A 637 -51.62 -5.38 -1.98
C SER A 637 -52.00 -6.13 -0.70
N ASN A 638 -51.44 -7.32 -0.47
CA ASN A 638 -51.66 -8.13 0.73
C ASN A 638 -50.83 -7.67 1.95
N ILE A 639 -49.93 -6.69 1.78
CA ILE A 639 -49.16 -6.10 2.87
C ILE A 639 -50.03 -5.10 3.65
N PRO A 640 -49.93 -5.00 4.99
CA PRO A 640 -50.65 -3.98 5.76
C PRO A 640 -50.44 -2.53 5.28
N ARG A 641 -51.49 -1.70 5.36
CA ARG A 641 -51.53 -0.36 4.76
C ARG A 641 -50.42 0.55 5.26
N GLU A 642 -50.11 0.50 6.56
CA GLU A 642 -49.06 1.31 7.17
C GLU A 642 -47.68 1.04 6.56
N PHE A 643 -47.39 -0.22 6.21
CA PHE A 643 -46.15 -0.58 5.54
C PHE A 643 -46.16 -0.20 4.07
N GLN A 644 -47.30 -0.34 3.38
CA GLN A 644 -47.43 0.13 2.01
C GLN A 644 -47.17 1.63 1.92
N GLU A 645 -47.81 2.41 2.79
CA GLU A 645 -47.63 3.86 2.88
C GLU A 645 -46.16 4.22 3.16
N THR A 646 -45.54 3.52 4.11
CA THR A 646 -44.13 3.73 4.47
C THR A 646 -43.22 3.47 3.28
N ILE A 647 -43.35 2.34 2.58
CA ILE A 647 -42.50 2.00 1.41
C ILE A 647 -42.68 3.04 0.31
N ILE A 648 -43.92 3.35 -0.07
CA ILE A 648 -44.23 4.27 -1.17
C ILE A 648 -43.64 5.66 -0.89
N ARG A 649 -43.86 6.19 0.32
CA ARG A 649 -43.38 7.52 0.70
C ARG A 649 -41.87 7.57 0.94
N ALA A 650 -41.27 6.49 1.44
CA ALA A 650 -39.82 6.41 1.63
C ALA A 650 -39.06 6.28 0.30
N THR A 651 -39.71 5.73 -0.73
CA THR A 651 -39.11 5.46 -2.05
C THR A 651 -39.55 6.44 -3.13
N ASP A 652 -40.08 7.62 -2.74
CA ASP A 652 -40.50 8.67 -3.68
C ASP A 652 -39.36 9.00 -4.67
N PRO A 653 -39.66 9.11 -5.99
CA PRO A 653 -38.68 9.43 -7.02
C PRO A 653 -37.97 10.77 -6.78
N ASN A 654 -38.62 11.72 -6.12
CA ASN A 654 -38.03 12.97 -5.69
C ASN A 654 -37.51 12.83 -4.24
N PRO A 655 -36.17 12.87 -4.02
CA PRO A 655 -35.59 12.74 -2.69
C PRO A 655 -36.09 13.78 -1.68
N LEU A 656 -36.51 14.97 -2.13
CA LEU A 656 -37.03 16.04 -1.28
C LEU A 656 -38.47 15.79 -0.79
N LYS A 657 -39.20 14.88 -1.43
CA LYS A 657 -40.56 14.48 -1.04
C LYS A 657 -40.59 13.25 -0.15
N ARG A 658 -39.46 12.55 0.00
CA ARG A 658 -39.36 11.39 0.88
C ARG A 658 -39.65 11.80 2.32
N ILE A 659 -40.39 10.95 3.02
CA ILE A 659 -40.67 11.13 4.44
C ILE A 659 -39.38 11.13 5.27
N THR A 660 -39.44 11.67 6.48
CA THR A 660 -38.33 11.60 7.43
C THR A 660 -38.41 10.32 8.29
N ALA A 661 -37.33 10.00 8.99
CA ALA A 661 -37.34 8.90 9.95
C ALA A 661 -38.38 9.12 11.07
N LYS A 662 -38.65 10.38 11.45
CA LYS A 662 -39.70 10.73 12.42
C LYS A 662 -41.12 10.46 11.88
N ASP A 663 -41.35 10.71 10.60
CA ASP A 663 -42.64 10.42 9.97
C ASP A 663 -42.89 8.90 9.90
N ILE A 664 -41.85 8.11 9.63
CA ILE A 664 -41.93 6.62 9.68
C ILE A 664 -42.38 6.17 11.08
N LEU A 665 -41.80 6.76 12.13
CA LEU A 665 -42.23 6.46 13.51
C LEU A 665 -43.70 6.80 13.74
N ALA A 666 -44.16 7.94 13.25
CA ALA A 666 -45.55 8.37 13.40
C ALA A 666 -46.54 7.46 12.64
N ILE A 667 -46.14 6.90 11.49
CA ILE A 667 -46.96 5.94 10.73
C ILE A 667 -47.06 4.58 11.43
N LEU A 668 -46.01 4.16 12.15
CA LEU A 668 -45.90 2.84 12.77
C LEU A 668 -46.22 2.82 14.28
N GLN A 669 -46.55 3.97 14.86
CA GLN A 669 -47.14 4.10 16.20
C GLN A 669 -48.62 3.72 16.17
#